data_AF-A0A6N8B1B1-F1
#
_entry.id   AF-A0A6N8B1B1-F1
#
_cell.length_a   1.000
_cell.length_b   1.000
_cell.length_c   1.000
_cell.angle_alpha   90.00
_cell.angle_beta   90.00
_cell.angle_gamma   90.00
#
_symmetry.space_group_name_H-M   'P 1'
#
loop_
_entity.id
_entity.type
_entity.pdbx_description
1 polymer ?
#
loop_
_entity_poly.entity_id
_entity_poly.type
_entity_poly.pdbx_seq_one_letter_code
_entity_poly.pdbx_strand_id
1 'polypeptide(L)'
;MQVLICHLSDIHFSVSKESNIIYNRLEKIKEAILSNFGQDDHMFIVITGDVAFSGKAEEYKVAQEFLEELYVSINSDNVRFVIVPGNHDCNFNLEDGTRISLIKDILSSKGKEIDQSIINNCTEVQKYFYEFSQSMSAISWVEDSNKIHLSQEFKLGDEFTILFNMINSSWMSQKKEKQSQIIMPLEFINEIKLKNYDLIISLFHHPYNWLDADNCRLFRDKIEKFSDIIITGHEHLSSKQSVNTMNIYTNEFYMGSILQDKEKNDISGFNIIIFNLEDEHYKFKNYEWNSNIYSVSNETTWKEFRRNKLIEKQKFMLNELFLNELNDTGAQFYHPHKDKLLLEDIFIYPDLRIISHDDSSKEHILFKSRDIISNSNDKYLIITGEEKSGKTTLAKKIYMDLYSEKTIPIMIDGKHINTPREEDLLNIIQRAFDNQYCQELYEEYTQIDNNKKFLIIDNFENVKMNAKGKAAIINLVMKKYNNVIMFADSSFRVEQLINQESLNSLALEIKNYDLVNFGHYLRSELIKKWYSIGREFIITDDELEYKSIEIEKTVNQLLGRNLLPSYPIFILIILQQLETNKKNIQSLSSYGYLYGSLITDSLLNINSSPDLIDTLYTYMSVMAYYLYENNREYLDENDIHEVTKIYNEKFTMSLSEWKVINNLIKAGIMECSNDCEYYFKYKYIYYYFIAKYLSDNIEQLEIKFNIGNICNNLHSEQNSNIMMFLCHLSKSTFIINELINKSKQLFKDYMAYDFDNHVPFINRMYKKIPNLSLTDVEPSQNRKGVLKQKDEIERTIEEQDEEQFYDDADNEVEDILLINKAFKTIEILGQIIKNYPGSIQGVIKFDAALECYMLGMRTLSMFLNKIDENIEDILEILLDTIKEKEGNNKKITEEKCKLFVMTLTEYISLGIIKKISESVGNKKLLGTYEEIFKKYSNTSIGLVDLAVKLECMTSFPKKETFIMADKLDKNLFSLSILKRLVTGHLYVHPCDYSTKQKICDKLNISYKKVTLVEGKTINRK
;
A
#
# COMPACT_ATOMS: atom_id res chain seq x y z
N MET A 1 -6.73 22.03 -41.17
CA MET A 1 -5.46 21.83 -41.90
C MET A 1 -5.30 20.35 -42.23
N GLN A 2 -5.07 20.01 -43.52
CA GLN A 2 -4.82 18.63 -43.93
C GLN A 2 -3.34 18.37 -44.20
N VAL A 3 -2.89 17.19 -43.79
CA VAL A 3 -1.52 16.71 -43.96
C VAL A 3 -1.54 15.35 -44.65
N LEU A 4 -0.87 15.28 -45.79
CA LEU A 4 -0.73 14.08 -46.59
C LEU A 4 0.63 13.44 -46.36
N ILE A 5 0.65 12.19 -45.90
CA ILE A 5 1.84 11.35 -45.88
C ILE A 5 1.79 10.42 -47.09
N CYS A 6 2.63 10.69 -48.08
CA CYS A 6 2.85 9.81 -49.22
C CYS A 6 4.01 8.86 -48.88
N HIS A 7 3.68 7.61 -48.57
CA HIS A 7 4.65 6.62 -48.12
C HIS A 7 5.08 5.71 -49.27
N LEU A 8 6.34 5.88 -49.68
CA LEU A 8 7.04 5.10 -50.69
C LEU A 8 8.07 4.17 -50.00
N SER A 9 8.21 2.94 -50.48
CA SER A 9 9.18 1.98 -49.94
C SER A 9 9.62 1.02 -51.04
N ASP A 10 10.78 0.40 -50.88
CA ASP A 10 11.25 -0.71 -51.71
C ASP A 10 11.22 -0.34 -53.21
N ILE A 11 11.97 0.71 -53.56
CA ILE A 11 11.99 1.32 -54.90
C ILE A 11 13.09 0.73 -55.79
N HIS A 12 14.25 0.42 -55.21
CA HIS A 12 15.35 -0.29 -55.86
C HIS A 12 15.80 0.31 -57.21
N PHE A 13 16.06 1.62 -57.25
CA PHE A 13 16.60 2.27 -58.44
C PHE A 13 17.90 1.63 -58.90
N SER A 14 17.98 1.34 -60.20
CA SER A 14 19.14 0.78 -60.87
C SER A 14 19.68 1.76 -61.91
N VAL A 15 20.94 1.59 -62.32
CA VAL A 15 21.57 2.48 -63.32
C VAL A 15 20.90 2.39 -64.69
N SER A 16 20.31 1.24 -65.04
CA SER A 16 19.58 1.07 -66.30
C SER A 16 18.17 1.64 -66.17
N LYS A 17 17.86 2.70 -66.93
CA LYS A 17 16.50 3.28 -66.95
C LYS A 17 15.45 2.28 -67.42
N GLU A 18 15.80 1.32 -68.28
CA GLU A 18 14.88 0.28 -68.76
C GLU A 18 14.42 -0.68 -67.66
N SER A 19 15.21 -0.87 -66.59
CA SER A 19 14.82 -1.68 -65.43
C SER A 19 14.04 -0.89 -64.37
N ASN A 20 13.93 0.43 -64.50
CA ASN A 20 13.17 1.26 -63.57
C ASN A 20 11.78 1.56 -64.14
N ILE A 21 10.89 0.57 -64.10
CA ILE A 21 9.57 0.67 -64.76
C ILE A 21 8.70 1.80 -64.21
N ILE A 22 8.96 2.27 -62.98
CA ILE A 22 8.23 3.36 -62.34
C ILE A 22 8.35 4.70 -63.08
N TYR A 23 9.37 4.92 -63.91
CA TYR A 23 9.43 6.10 -64.78
C TYR A 23 8.24 6.17 -65.75
N ASN A 24 7.82 5.02 -66.29
CA ASN A 24 6.64 4.95 -67.16
C ASN A 24 5.33 5.17 -66.40
N ARG A 25 5.40 5.17 -65.07
CA ARG A 25 4.25 5.30 -64.16
C ARG A 25 4.25 6.63 -63.41
N LEU A 26 5.26 7.48 -63.59
CA LEU A 26 5.43 8.72 -62.83
C LEU A 26 4.17 9.61 -62.88
N GLU A 27 3.64 9.87 -64.07
CA GLU A 27 2.40 10.65 -64.21
C GLU A 27 1.21 9.99 -63.51
N LYS A 28 1.13 8.65 -63.47
CA LYS A 28 0.05 7.93 -62.78
C LYS A 28 0.22 7.93 -61.26
N ILE A 29 1.45 7.88 -60.76
CA ILE A 29 1.75 8.07 -59.33
C ILE A 29 1.32 9.48 -58.92
N LYS A 30 1.73 10.49 -59.69
CA LYS A 30 1.36 11.89 -59.49
C LYS A 30 -0.16 12.09 -59.52
N GLU A 31 -0.86 11.60 -60.55
CA GLU A 31 -2.32 11.69 -60.64
C GLU A 31 -3.01 11.09 -59.41
N ALA A 32 -2.53 9.94 -58.92
CA ALA A 32 -3.06 9.31 -57.72
C ALA A 32 -2.76 10.12 -56.46
N ILE A 33 -1.55 10.68 -56.30
CA ILE A 33 -1.20 11.57 -55.19
C ILE A 33 -2.09 12.83 -55.20
N LEU A 34 -2.17 13.52 -56.35
CA LEU A 34 -2.93 14.77 -56.50
C LEU A 34 -4.44 14.59 -56.30
N SER A 35 -4.99 13.40 -56.53
CA SER A 35 -6.39 13.10 -56.19
C SER A 35 -6.71 13.20 -54.69
N ASN A 36 -5.69 13.30 -53.83
CA ASN A 36 -5.79 13.40 -52.38
C ASN A 36 -5.14 14.68 -51.82
N PHE A 37 -4.65 15.58 -52.68
CA PHE A 37 -3.88 16.76 -52.28
C PHE A 37 -4.55 18.06 -52.75
N GLY A 38 -5.01 18.86 -51.81
CA GLY A 38 -5.58 20.19 -52.02
C GLY A 38 -4.53 21.30 -52.13
N GLN A 39 -4.99 22.50 -52.47
CA GLN A 39 -4.11 23.66 -52.70
C GLN A 39 -3.40 24.15 -51.43
N ASP A 40 -4.03 24.01 -50.27
CA ASP A 40 -3.53 24.50 -48.97
C ASP A 40 -2.99 23.36 -48.08
N ASP A 41 -2.90 22.14 -48.61
CA ASP A 41 -2.47 20.97 -47.85
C ASP A 41 -0.94 20.93 -47.72
N HIS A 42 -0.46 20.29 -46.66
CA HIS A 42 0.96 19.95 -46.51
C HIS A 42 1.22 18.50 -46.90
N MET A 43 2.33 18.23 -47.59
CA MET A 43 2.68 16.87 -48.02
C MET A 43 4.06 16.46 -47.53
N PHE A 44 4.15 15.28 -46.94
CA PHE A 44 5.39 14.60 -46.61
C PHE A 44 5.54 13.37 -47.50
N ILE A 45 6.53 13.39 -48.38
CA ILE A 45 6.98 12.19 -49.11
C ILE A 45 7.93 11.43 -48.18
N VAL A 46 7.40 10.38 -47.57
CA VAL A 46 8.10 9.53 -46.60
C VAL A 46 8.65 8.31 -47.32
N ILE A 47 9.96 8.11 -47.26
CA ILE A 47 10.64 6.98 -47.89
C ILE A 47 11.27 6.09 -46.83
N THR A 48 10.76 4.87 -46.67
CA THR A 48 11.22 3.91 -45.63
C THR A 48 12.29 2.95 -46.13
N GLY A 49 13.32 3.47 -46.78
CA GLY A 49 14.49 2.70 -47.23
C GLY A 49 14.33 1.96 -48.55
N ASP A 50 15.42 1.33 -48.96
CA ASP A 50 15.58 0.58 -50.20
C ASP A 50 15.31 1.45 -51.44
N VAL A 51 15.89 2.65 -51.41
CA VAL A 51 15.84 3.60 -52.52
C VAL A 51 16.69 3.09 -53.68
N ALA A 52 17.93 2.71 -53.40
CA ALA A 52 18.86 2.18 -54.39
C ALA A 52 18.74 0.64 -54.48
N PHE A 53 19.21 0.07 -55.60
CA PHE A 53 19.27 -1.38 -55.77
C PHE A 53 20.46 -2.00 -55.00
N SER A 54 21.60 -1.32 -54.96
CA SER A 54 22.84 -1.79 -54.34
C SER A 54 23.67 -0.70 -53.66
N GLY A 55 23.06 0.44 -53.35
CA GLY A 55 23.65 1.55 -52.62
C GLY A 55 24.70 2.35 -53.41
N LYS A 56 24.76 2.23 -54.74
CA LYS A 56 25.79 2.90 -55.54
C LYS A 56 25.44 4.35 -55.84
N ALA A 57 26.46 5.20 -55.97
CA ALA A 57 26.28 6.62 -56.28
C ALA A 57 25.47 6.88 -57.57
N GLU A 58 25.68 6.06 -58.60
CA GLU A 58 24.95 6.19 -59.86
C GLU A 58 23.47 5.85 -59.73
N GLU A 59 23.11 4.93 -58.83
CA GLU A 59 21.71 4.56 -58.56
C GLU A 59 20.97 5.70 -57.85
N TYR A 60 21.64 6.38 -56.91
CA TYR A 60 21.08 7.56 -56.25
C TYR A 60 20.90 8.76 -57.18
N LYS A 61 21.75 8.93 -58.20
CA LYS A 61 21.52 9.98 -59.22
C LYS A 61 20.21 9.74 -59.97
N VAL A 62 19.93 8.48 -60.33
CA VAL A 62 18.67 8.10 -60.96
C VAL A 62 17.50 8.34 -59.99
N ALA A 63 17.63 7.94 -58.72
CA ALA A 63 16.62 8.20 -57.71
C ALA A 63 16.33 9.71 -57.52
N GLN A 64 17.37 10.53 -57.48
CA GLN A 64 17.27 11.98 -57.37
C GLN A 64 16.52 12.57 -58.58
N GLU A 65 16.91 12.21 -59.81
CA GLU A 65 16.21 12.66 -61.03
C GLU A 65 14.71 12.35 -60.97
N PHE A 66 14.34 11.12 -60.56
CA PHE A 66 12.93 10.73 -60.47
C PHE A 66 12.16 11.51 -59.41
N LEU A 67 12.73 11.66 -58.21
CA LEU A 67 12.05 12.32 -57.10
C LEU A 67 11.96 13.84 -57.30
N GLU A 68 12.96 14.45 -57.94
CA GLU A 68 12.90 15.85 -58.37
C GLU A 68 11.81 16.05 -59.43
N GLU A 69 11.69 15.15 -60.41
CA GLU A 69 10.62 15.20 -61.40
C GLU A 69 9.24 15.04 -60.74
N LEU A 70 9.12 14.12 -59.77
CA LEU A 70 7.90 13.94 -58.97
C LEU A 70 7.55 15.24 -58.21
N TYR A 71 8.53 15.82 -57.51
CA TYR A 71 8.38 17.06 -56.73
C TYR A 71 7.94 18.23 -57.62
N VAL A 72 8.64 18.45 -58.74
CA VAL A 72 8.31 19.50 -59.72
C VAL A 72 6.90 19.28 -60.29
N SER A 73 6.52 18.03 -60.53
CA SER A 73 5.20 17.70 -61.08
C SER A 73 4.04 17.98 -60.11
N ILE A 74 4.27 17.90 -58.79
CA ILE A 74 3.28 18.25 -57.76
C ILE A 74 3.09 19.78 -57.68
N ASN A 75 4.14 20.55 -57.95
CA ASN A 75 4.12 22.02 -58.02
C ASN A 75 3.54 22.71 -56.77
N SER A 76 4.10 22.39 -55.60
CA SER A 76 3.75 23.02 -54.32
C SER A 76 4.97 23.16 -53.40
N ASP A 77 5.12 24.33 -52.77
CA ASP A 77 6.20 24.61 -51.81
C ASP A 77 5.99 23.91 -50.46
N ASN A 78 4.81 23.33 -50.23
CA ASN A 78 4.42 22.62 -49.02
C ASN A 78 4.81 21.14 -49.01
N VAL A 79 5.56 20.68 -50.02
CA VAL A 79 6.07 19.31 -50.10
C VAL A 79 7.43 19.21 -49.41
N ARG A 80 7.60 18.18 -48.58
CA ARG A 80 8.85 17.88 -47.84
C ARG A 80 9.20 16.39 -47.97
N PHE A 81 10.48 16.08 -48.01
CA PHE A 81 10.99 14.70 -48.01
C PHE A 81 11.44 14.29 -46.62
N VAL A 82 11.11 13.06 -46.23
CA VAL A 82 11.60 12.43 -44.98
C VAL A 82 12.06 11.01 -45.32
N ILE A 83 13.35 10.73 -45.17
CA ILE A 83 13.98 9.55 -45.77
C ILE A 83 14.84 8.81 -44.73
N VAL A 84 14.62 7.51 -44.59
CA VAL A 84 15.48 6.59 -43.84
C VAL A 84 16.13 5.57 -44.79
N PRO A 85 17.33 5.06 -44.48
CA PRO A 85 17.97 4.03 -45.30
C PRO A 85 17.38 2.65 -45.03
N GLY A 86 17.45 1.80 -46.07
CA GLY A 86 17.23 0.36 -46.01
C GLY A 86 18.51 -0.45 -46.20
N ASN A 87 18.40 -1.77 -46.25
CA ASN A 87 19.56 -2.64 -46.38
C ASN A 87 20.13 -2.66 -47.81
N HIS A 88 19.32 -2.38 -48.84
CA HIS A 88 19.79 -2.18 -50.22
C HIS A 88 20.47 -0.83 -50.45
N ASP A 89 20.30 0.11 -49.52
CA ASP A 89 20.99 1.41 -49.54
C ASP A 89 22.46 1.30 -49.06
N CYS A 90 22.89 0.11 -48.63
CA CYS A 90 24.27 -0.23 -48.27
C CYS A 90 25.09 -0.70 -49.49
N ASN A 91 26.13 0.05 -49.85
CA ASN A 91 27.11 -0.39 -50.84
C ASN A 91 28.14 -1.34 -50.22
N PHE A 92 27.84 -2.64 -50.25
CA PHE A 92 28.74 -3.68 -49.74
C PHE A 92 30.08 -3.81 -50.50
N ASN A 93 30.31 -3.07 -51.59
CA ASN A 93 31.65 -3.00 -52.20
C ASN A 93 32.61 -2.08 -51.42
N LEU A 94 32.07 -1.25 -50.52
CA LEU A 94 32.84 -0.43 -49.58
C LEU A 94 33.15 -1.17 -48.27
N GLU A 95 32.68 -2.41 -48.11
CA GLU A 95 32.91 -3.21 -46.90
C GLU A 95 34.37 -3.66 -46.79
N ASP A 96 34.93 -3.51 -45.59
CA ASP A 96 36.30 -3.92 -45.26
C ASP A 96 36.35 -4.96 -44.13
N GLY A 97 37.56 -5.44 -43.80
CA GLY A 97 37.76 -6.42 -42.72
C GLY A 97 37.44 -5.87 -41.33
N THR A 98 37.53 -4.56 -41.15
CA THR A 98 37.24 -3.86 -39.89
C THR A 98 35.75 -3.94 -39.58
N ARG A 99 34.90 -3.52 -40.52
CA ARG A 99 33.43 -3.59 -40.41
C ARG A 99 32.94 -5.01 -40.13
N ILE A 100 33.47 -5.99 -40.86
CA ILE A 100 33.09 -7.41 -40.70
C ILE A 100 33.41 -7.89 -39.27
N SER A 101 34.59 -7.52 -38.74
CA SER A 101 35.00 -7.90 -37.38
C SER A 101 34.12 -7.24 -36.33
N LEU A 102 33.84 -5.94 -36.47
CA LEU A 102 32.97 -5.18 -35.56
C LEU A 102 31.55 -5.75 -35.50
N ILE A 103 30.93 -6.05 -36.66
CA ILE A 103 29.58 -6.64 -36.69
C ILE A 103 29.57 -8.02 -36.01
N LYS A 104 30.60 -8.84 -36.23
CA LYS A 104 30.72 -10.14 -35.58
C LYS A 104 30.85 -9.99 -34.05
N ASP A 105 31.62 -9.02 -33.60
CA ASP A 105 31.80 -8.74 -32.18
C ASP A 105 30.48 -8.26 -31.55
N ILE A 106 29.76 -7.32 -32.19
CA ILE A 106 28.42 -6.87 -31.76
C ILE A 106 27.45 -8.04 -31.61
N LEU A 107 27.39 -8.93 -32.59
CA LEU A 107 26.50 -10.10 -32.56
C LEU A 107 26.88 -11.06 -31.42
N SER A 108 28.18 -11.23 -31.15
CA SER A 108 28.68 -12.10 -30.08
C SER A 108 28.50 -11.51 -28.68
N SER A 109 28.65 -10.19 -28.54
CA SER A 109 28.52 -9.46 -27.28
C SER A 109 27.07 -9.10 -26.96
N LYS A 110 26.14 -9.36 -27.90
CA LYS A 110 24.74 -8.93 -27.85
C LYS A 110 24.61 -7.40 -27.73
N GLY A 111 25.48 -6.67 -28.43
CA GLY A 111 25.48 -5.20 -28.49
C GLY A 111 25.98 -4.50 -27.23
N LYS A 112 26.77 -5.18 -26.38
CA LYS A 112 27.49 -4.52 -25.29
C LYS A 112 28.63 -3.67 -25.86
N GLU A 113 28.74 -2.44 -25.35
CA GLU A 113 29.84 -1.49 -25.67
C GLU A 113 29.84 -0.98 -27.12
N ILE A 114 28.71 -0.48 -27.61
CA ILE A 114 28.65 0.24 -28.89
C ILE A 114 28.97 1.72 -28.65
N ASP A 115 30.00 2.23 -29.30
CA ASP A 115 30.34 3.66 -29.30
C ASP A 115 30.15 4.32 -30.68
N GLN A 116 30.35 5.64 -30.74
CA GLN A 116 30.21 6.40 -31.98
C GLN A 116 31.20 5.96 -33.07
N SER A 117 32.39 5.48 -32.70
CA SER A 117 33.40 5.00 -33.67
C SER A 117 32.91 3.73 -34.36
N ILE A 118 32.35 2.79 -33.59
CA ILE A 118 31.77 1.55 -34.12
C ILE A 118 30.62 1.86 -35.09
N ILE A 119 29.72 2.78 -34.70
CA ILE A 119 28.61 3.22 -35.56
C ILE A 119 29.14 3.82 -36.86
N ASN A 120 30.13 4.70 -36.78
CA ASN A 120 30.71 5.35 -37.96
C ASN A 120 31.30 4.31 -38.93
N ASN A 121 32.06 3.33 -38.44
CA ASN A 121 32.62 2.25 -39.26
C ASN A 121 31.52 1.34 -39.88
N CYS A 122 30.49 0.98 -39.10
CA CYS A 122 29.42 0.11 -39.58
C CYS A 122 28.57 0.76 -40.69
N THR A 123 28.43 2.09 -40.63
CA THR A 123 27.60 2.89 -41.55
C THR A 123 28.36 3.45 -42.76
N GLU A 124 29.67 3.23 -42.90
CA GLU A 124 30.43 3.75 -44.06
C GLU A 124 29.88 3.25 -45.41
N VAL A 125 29.34 2.03 -45.43
CA VAL A 125 28.68 1.46 -46.62
C VAL A 125 27.45 2.27 -47.07
N GLN A 126 26.92 3.15 -46.23
CA GLN A 126 25.77 4.03 -46.52
C GLN A 126 26.19 5.44 -46.94
N LYS A 127 27.49 5.69 -47.20
CA LYS A 127 28.00 7.01 -47.60
C LYS A 127 27.17 7.69 -48.68
N TYR A 128 26.86 6.98 -49.77
CA TYR A 128 26.12 7.55 -50.89
C TYR A 128 24.63 7.80 -50.58
N PHE A 129 24.05 7.04 -49.65
CA PHE A 129 22.72 7.34 -49.12
C PHE A 129 22.73 8.70 -48.40
N TYR A 130 23.73 8.96 -47.57
CA TYR A 130 23.83 10.22 -46.83
C TYR A 130 23.96 11.42 -47.78
N GLU A 131 24.84 11.33 -48.78
CA GLU A 131 24.99 12.34 -49.84
C GLU A 131 23.66 12.61 -50.57
N PHE A 132 22.94 11.54 -50.94
CA PHE A 132 21.61 11.64 -51.56
C PHE A 132 20.58 12.29 -50.63
N SER A 133 20.49 11.85 -49.38
CA SER A 133 19.52 12.39 -48.41
C SER A 133 19.71 13.90 -48.18
N GLN A 134 20.97 14.36 -48.20
CA GLN A 134 21.34 15.77 -48.08
C GLN A 134 20.94 16.59 -49.30
N SER A 135 20.91 15.99 -50.49
CA SER A 135 20.43 16.67 -51.70
C SER A 135 18.90 16.85 -51.73
N MET A 136 18.15 15.95 -51.07
CA MET A 136 16.69 15.89 -51.13
C MET A 136 15.98 16.59 -49.96
N SER A 137 16.63 16.68 -48.79
CA SER A 137 16.02 17.24 -47.58
C SER A 137 16.87 18.36 -46.98
N ALA A 138 16.20 19.41 -46.50
CA ALA A 138 16.83 20.54 -45.82
C ALA A 138 17.56 20.15 -44.52
N ILE A 139 17.12 19.05 -43.88
CA ILE A 139 17.78 18.44 -42.72
C ILE A 139 18.07 16.99 -43.09
N SER A 140 19.33 16.58 -42.95
CA SER A 140 19.83 15.29 -43.43
C SER A 140 20.81 14.65 -42.46
N TRP A 141 21.15 13.40 -42.74
CA TRP A 141 22.15 12.64 -42.02
C TRP A 141 23.55 13.18 -42.37
N VAL A 142 24.12 14.02 -41.51
CA VAL A 142 25.44 14.64 -41.72
C VAL A 142 26.55 13.78 -41.09
N GLU A 143 27.78 13.91 -41.58
CA GLU A 143 28.93 13.08 -41.17
C GLU A 143 29.23 13.11 -39.66
N ASP A 144 29.03 14.26 -38.99
CA ASP A 144 29.20 14.45 -37.53
C ASP A 144 27.91 14.24 -36.71
N SER A 145 26.83 13.77 -37.35
CA SER A 145 25.54 13.56 -36.69
C SER A 145 25.37 12.14 -36.16
N ASN A 146 24.39 11.96 -35.29
CA ASN A 146 23.97 10.65 -34.83
C ASN A 146 23.39 9.84 -36.01
N LYS A 147 24.17 8.92 -36.58
CA LYS A 147 23.79 8.08 -37.74
C LYS A 147 22.76 6.98 -37.42
N ILE A 148 22.29 6.91 -36.18
CA ILE A 148 21.26 5.97 -35.72
C ILE A 148 19.90 6.66 -35.64
N HIS A 149 19.85 7.88 -35.08
CA HIS A 149 18.61 8.60 -34.85
C HIS A 149 18.71 10.07 -35.26
N LEU A 150 17.80 10.49 -36.13
CA LEU A 150 17.62 11.87 -36.57
C LEU A 150 16.17 12.29 -36.29
N SER A 151 15.97 13.41 -35.61
CA SER A 151 14.64 13.97 -35.35
C SER A 151 14.47 15.28 -36.11
N GLN A 152 13.31 15.47 -36.73
CA GLN A 152 12.99 16.68 -37.50
C GLN A 152 11.60 17.20 -37.18
N GLU A 153 11.55 18.46 -36.76
CA GLU A 153 10.33 19.21 -36.49
C GLU A 153 9.88 19.98 -37.73
N PHE A 154 8.58 19.94 -38.01
CA PHE A 154 7.94 20.73 -39.07
C PHE A 154 6.78 21.52 -38.48
N LYS A 155 6.86 22.85 -38.59
CA LYS A 155 5.77 23.76 -38.24
C LYS A 155 4.86 23.97 -39.46
N LEU A 156 3.58 23.74 -39.26
CA LEU A 156 2.54 23.85 -40.28
C LEU A 156 1.64 25.04 -39.90
N GLY A 157 1.90 26.20 -40.51
CA GLY A 157 1.32 27.46 -40.08
C GLY A 157 1.81 27.88 -38.68
N ASP A 158 0.98 28.65 -37.98
CA ASP A 158 1.27 29.12 -36.61
C ASP A 158 0.72 28.18 -35.52
N GLU A 159 -0.08 27.17 -35.89
CA GLU A 159 -0.90 26.39 -34.95
C GLU A 159 -0.42 24.95 -34.75
N PHE A 160 0.14 24.30 -35.78
CA PHE A 160 0.44 22.86 -35.72
C PHE A 160 1.93 22.55 -35.89
N THR A 161 2.43 21.56 -35.15
CA THR A 161 3.81 21.08 -35.20
C THR A 161 3.87 19.55 -35.26
N ILE A 162 4.56 19.01 -36.28
CA ILE A 162 4.76 17.56 -36.47
C ILE A 162 6.23 17.21 -36.23
N LEU A 163 6.47 16.10 -35.51
CA LEU A 163 7.79 15.53 -35.33
C LEU A 163 7.94 14.23 -36.13
N PHE A 164 9.00 14.14 -36.92
CA PHE A 164 9.46 12.89 -37.52
C PHE A 164 10.72 12.38 -36.82
N ASN A 165 10.69 11.12 -36.39
CA ASN A 165 11.85 10.40 -35.85
C ASN A 165 12.32 9.36 -36.85
N MET A 166 13.44 9.64 -37.50
CA MET A 166 14.07 8.80 -38.50
C MET A 166 15.11 7.92 -37.84
N ILE A 167 14.94 6.60 -37.94
CA ILE A 167 15.80 5.62 -37.27
C ILE A 167 16.45 4.71 -38.31
N ASN A 168 17.78 4.68 -38.31
CA ASN A 168 18.57 3.85 -39.21
C ASN A 168 18.65 2.41 -38.69
N SER A 169 17.63 1.62 -39.01
CA SER A 169 17.62 0.17 -38.70
C SER A 169 18.62 -0.65 -39.51
N SER A 170 19.16 -0.09 -40.61
CA SER A 170 20.10 -0.75 -41.53
C SER A 170 21.59 -0.53 -41.21
N TRP A 171 21.89 0.12 -40.08
CA TRP A 171 23.24 0.57 -39.72
C TRP A 171 24.29 -0.55 -39.66
N MET A 172 23.86 -1.78 -39.36
CA MET A 172 24.70 -2.99 -39.31
C MET A 172 24.29 -4.05 -40.33
N SER A 173 23.54 -3.68 -41.37
CA SER A 173 23.06 -4.61 -42.38
C SER A 173 24.22 -5.34 -43.06
N GLN A 174 23.94 -6.57 -43.50
CA GLN A 174 24.89 -7.44 -44.19
C GLN A 174 24.30 -7.88 -45.53
N LYS A 175 25.17 -8.14 -46.52
CA LYS A 175 24.73 -8.56 -47.87
C LYS A 175 23.80 -9.79 -47.88
N LYS A 176 23.96 -10.68 -46.89
CA LYS A 176 23.06 -11.81 -46.62
C LYS A 176 22.47 -11.65 -45.24
N GLU A 177 21.60 -10.66 -45.10
CA GLU A 177 20.91 -10.38 -43.85
C GLU A 177 19.99 -11.53 -43.46
N LYS A 178 19.88 -11.78 -42.16
CA LYS A 178 19.02 -12.81 -41.59
C LYS A 178 18.11 -12.17 -40.56
N GLN A 179 16.88 -12.68 -40.48
CA GLN A 179 15.95 -12.31 -39.42
C GLN A 179 16.54 -12.59 -38.03
N SER A 180 16.12 -11.76 -37.06
CA SER A 180 16.53 -11.81 -35.66
C SER A 180 18.04 -11.63 -35.40
N GLN A 181 18.72 -10.82 -36.21
CA GLN A 181 20.15 -10.53 -36.03
C GLN A 181 20.47 -9.03 -35.86
N ILE A 182 19.55 -8.14 -36.19
CA ILE A 182 19.80 -6.70 -36.06
C ILE A 182 19.77 -6.32 -34.58
N ILE A 183 20.78 -5.61 -34.11
CA ILE A 183 20.85 -5.07 -32.75
C ILE A 183 20.87 -3.55 -32.85
N MET A 184 19.85 -2.89 -32.29
CA MET A 184 19.77 -1.43 -32.26
C MET A 184 20.54 -0.86 -31.07
N PRO A 185 21.43 0.13 -31.28
CA PRO A 185 22.17 0.78 -30.19
C PRO A 185 21.27 1.84 -29.53
N LEU A 186 20.52 1.40 -28.50
CA LEU A 186 19.44 2.19 -27.89
C LEU A 186 19.90 3.49 -27.24
N GLU A 187 21.15 3.56 -26.79
CA GLU A 187 21.75 4.75 -26.19
C GLU A 187 21.85 5.91 -27.19
N PHE A 188 21.96 5.58 -28.48
CA PHE A 188 21.99 6.54 -29.59
C PHE A 188 20.60 6.88 -30.10
N ILE A 189 19.54 6.46 -29.41
CA ILE A 189 18.18 6.96 -29.69
C ILE A 189 17.90 8.04 -28.65
N ASN A 190 18.10 9.29 -29.05
CA ASN A 190 17.86 10.46 -28.22
C ASN A 190 16.49 10.40 -27.53
N GLU A 191 16.44 10.84 -26.27
CA GLU A 191 15.18 11.09 -25.59
C GLU A 191 14.46 12.27 -26.23
N ILE A 192 13.18 12.09 -26.53
CA ILE A 192 12.35 13.12 -27.14
C ILE A 192 11.60 13.84 -26.03
N LYS A 193 11.79 15.16 -25.95
CA LYS A 193 10.95 16.00 -25.10
C LYS A 193 9.56 16.03 -25.72
N LEU A 194 8.61 15.31 -25.14
CA LEU A 194 7.24 15.14 -25.64
C LEU A 194 6.36 16.40 -25.57
N LYS A 195 6.94 17.59 -25.43
CA LYS A 195 6.21 18.86 -25.36
C LYS A 195 6.11 19.47 -26.77
N ASN A 196 4.91 19.94 -27.12
CA ASN A 196 4.61 20.82 -28.26
C ASN A 196 4.46 20.17 -29.65
N TYR A 197 4.17 18.87 -29.75
CA TYR A 197 3.88 18.22 -31.04
C TYR A 197 2.43 17.75 -31.13
N ASP A 198 1.77 18.01 -32.25
CA ASP A 198 0.41 17.57 -32.57
C ASP A 198 0.38 16.16 -33.16
N LEU A 199 1.49 15.73 -33.76
CA LEU A 199 1.65 14.40 -34.33
C LEU A 199 3.12 13.97 -34.29
N ILE A 200 3.39 12.77 -33.76
CA ILE A 200 4.74 12.19 -33.72
C ILE A 200 4.79 10.91 -34.55
N ILE A 201 5.63 10.90 -35.59
CA ILE A 201 5.77 9.81 -36.54
C ILE A 201 7.19 9.25 -36.47
N SER A 202 7.33 7.95 -36.20
CA SER A 202 8.61 7.26 -36.20
C SER A 202 8.75 6.36 -37.42
N LEU A 203 9.94 6.38 -38.04
CA LEU A 203 10.23 5.74 -39.32
C LEU A 203 11.47 4.86 -39.22
N PHE A 204 11.40 3.63 -39.71
CA PHE A 204 12.57 2.75 -39.88
C PHE A 204 12.30 1.64 -40.88
N HIS A 205 13.31 1.21 -41.64
CA HIS A 205 13.13 0.22 -42.69
C HIS A 205 12.73 -1.18 -42.18
N HIS A 206 13.48 -1.78 -41.25
CA HIS A 206 13.29 -3.16 -40.81
C HIS A 206 12.21 -3.31 -39.71
N PRO A 207 11.14 -4.08 -39.93
CA PRO A 207 10.16 -4.36 -38.87
C PRO A 207 10.75 -5.19 -37.72
N TYR A 208 10.06 -5.22 -36.59
CA TYR A 208 10.58 -5.74 -35.32
C TYR A 208 11.12 -7.18 -35.36
N ASN A 209 10.59 -8.05 -36.22
CA ASN A 209 11.03 -9.45 -36.37
C ASN A 209 12.48 -9.60 -36.88
N TRP A 210 13.06 -8.55 -37.46
CA TRP A 210 14.45 -8.55 -37.92
C TRP A 210 15.46 -8.31 -36.79
N LEU A 211 15.00 -7.79 -35.66
CA LEU A 211 15.85 -7.49 -34.51
C LEU A 211 16.05 -8.72 -33.62
N ASP A 212 17.20 -8.80 -32.97
CA ASP A 212 17.48 -9.77 -31.89
C ASP A 212 16.38 -9.70 -30.82
N ALA A 213 15.95 -10.84 -30.27
CA ALA A 213 14.76 -10.91 -29.43
C ALA A 213 14.80 -10.02 -28.18
N ASP A 214 15.93 -9.97 -27.48
CA ASP A 214 16.07 -9.17 -26.26
C ASP A 214 16.16 -7.68 -26.60
N ASN A 215 16.95 -7.35 -27.62
CA ASN A 215 17.08 -5.97 -28.10
C ASN A 215 15.77 -5.44 -28.69
N CYS A 216 15.02 -6.28 -29.42
CA CYS A 216 13.73 -5.95 -30.00
C CYS A 216 12.73 -5.50 -28.94
N ARG A 217 12.67 -6.19 -27.79
CA ARG A 217 11.76 -5.81 -26.71
C ARG A 217 12.07 -4.41 -26.18
N LEU A 218 13.35 -4.12 -25.97
CA LEU A 218 13.81 -2.83 -25.46
C LEU A 218 13.63 -1.70 -26.48
N PHE A 219 13.95 -1.97 -27.75
CA PHE A 219 13.73 -1.04 -28.85
C PHE A 219 12.25 -0.72 -29.02
N ARG A 220 11.39 -1.74 -29.05
CA ARG A 220 9.94 -1.59 -29.15
C ARG A 220 9.40 -0.73 -28.01
N ASP A 221 9.72 -1.07 -26.76
CA ASP A 221 9.28 -0.30 -25.59
C ASP A 221 9.73 1.16 -25.67
N LYS A 222 10.95 1.42 -26.16
CA LYS A 222 11.46 2.79 -26.32
C LYS A 222 10.67 3.57 -27.39
N ILE A 223 10.48 3.02 -28.59
CA ILE A 223 9.84 3.72 -29.72
C ILE A 223 8.33 3.89 -29.51
N GLU A 224 7.64 2.85 -29.05
CA GLU A 224 6.18 2.88 -28.88
C GLU A 224 5.74 3.88 -27.81
N LYS A 225 6.59 4.21 -26.82
CA LYS A 225 6.27 5.19 -25.76
C LYS A 225 6.10 6.63 -26.24
N PHE A 226 6.77 7.03 -27.31
CA PHE A 226 6.79 8.43 -27.78
C PHE A 226 6.24 8.62 -29.20
N SER A 227 5.81 7.56 -29.87
CA SER A 227 5.29 7.63 -31.24
C SER A 227 3.77 7.56 -31.25
N ASP A 228 3.10 8.37 -32.06
CA ASP A 228 1.69 8.16 -32.39
C ASP A 228 1.56 7.15 -33.55
N ILE A 229 2.45 7.29 -34.53
CA ILE A 229 2.48 6.48 -35.76
C ILE A 229 3.86 5.90 -35.95
N ILE A 230 3.91 4.63 -36.36
CA ILE A 230 5.15 3.95 -36.72
C ILE A 230 5.03 3.44 -38.16
N ILE A 231 5.97 3.84 -39.03
CA ILE A 231 5.97 3.46 -40.44
C ILE A 231 7.24 2.66 -40.76
N THR A 232 7.07 1.50 -41.39
CA THR A 232 8.17 0.59 -41.74
C THR A 232 8.12 0.10 -43.18
N GLY A 233 9.22 -0.48 -43.68
CA GLY A 233 9.34 -1.06 -45.03
C GLY A 233 9.64 -2.56 -45.02
N HIS A 234 10.38 -3.04 -46.04
CA HIS A 234 11.07 -4.34 -46.13
C HIS A 234 10.22 -5.61 -46.32
N GLU A 235 9.09 -5.77 -45.62
CA GLU A 235 8.29 -7.01 -45.67
C GLU A 235 7.44 -7.17 -46.94
N HIS A 236 7.58 -6.26 -47.91
CA HIS A 236 6.98 -6.33 -49.25
C HIS A 236 5.44 -6.50 -49.26
N LEU A 237 4.78 -6.26 -48.12
CA LEU A 237 3.35 -6.43 -47.91
C LEU A 237 2.79 -5.18 -47.21
N SER A 238 1.85 -4.52 -47.87
CA SER A 238 1.09 -3.43 -47.25
C SER A 238 0.24 -3.97 -46.12
N SER A 239 0.43 -3.45 -44.91
CA SER A 239 -0.44 -3.78 -43.78
C SER A 239 -0.60 -2.59 -42.85
N LYS A 240 -1.78 -2.54 -42.22
CA LYS A 240 -2.10 -1.59 -41.15
C LYS A 240 -2.43 -2.37 -39.89
N GLN A 241 -1.81 -2.01 -38.76
CA GLN A 241 -2.10 -2.60 -37.46
C GLN A 241 -2.26 -1.51 -36.40
N SER A 242 -3.25 -1.65 -35.53
CA SER A 242 -3.39 -0.79 -34.34
C SER A 242 -3.06 -1.63 -33.12
N VAL A 243 -2.04 -1.22 -32.37
CA VAL A 243 -1.56 -1.95 -31.19
C VAL A 243 -2.01 -1.19 -29.95
N ASN A 244 -2.80 -1.83 -29.10
CA ASN A 244 -3.19 -1.31 -27.78
C ASN A 244 -2.54 -2.16 -26.70
N THR A 245 -1.55 -1.58 -26.01
CA THR A 245 -0.81 -2.25 -24.94
C THR A 245 -1.48 -1.95 -23.61
N MET A 246 -2.27 -2.92 -23.11
CA MET A 246 -2.90 -2.90 -21.77
C MET A 246 -3.70 -1.61 -21.45
N ASN A 247 -4.27 -0.92 -22.44
CA ASN A 247 -4.91 0.39 -22.31
C ASN A 247 -3.97 1.54 -21.87
N ILE A 248 -2.66 1.32 -21.84
CA ILE A 248 -1.64 2.28 -21.41
C ILE A 248 -1.32 3.25 -22.54
N TYR A 249 -1.14 2.76 -23.77
CA TYR A 249 -0.91 3.55 -24.98
C TYR A 249 -1.46 2.84 -26.24
N THR A 250 -1.54 3.58 -27.34
CA THR A 250 -2.00 3.07 -28.64
C THR A 250 -1.09 3.64 -29.73
N ASN A 251 -0.61 2.78 -30.63
CA ASN A 251 0.19 3.16 -31.79
C ASN A 251 -0.46 2.62 -33.07
N GLU A 252 -0.42 3.41 -34.14
CA GLU A 252 -0.81 2.96 -35.48
C GLU A 252 0.43 2.59 -36.29
N PHE A 253 0.48 1.35 -36.79
CA PHE A 253 1.56 0.81 -37.60
C PHE A 253 1.16 0.76 -39.08
N TYR A 254 2.04 1.24 -39.95
CA TYR A 254 1.90 1.18 -41.40
C TYR A 254 3.12 0.55 -42.05
N MET A 255 2.93 -0.56 -42.76
CA MET A 255 3.98 -1.22 -43.52
C MET A 255 3.91 -0.82 -45.00
N GLY A 256 5.08 -0.56 -45.58
CA GLY A 256 5.24 -0.09 -46.96
C GLY A 256 4.85 -1.13 -47.99
N SER A 257 4.28 -0.65 -49.10
CA SER A 257 4.11 -1.45 -50.30
C SER A 257 5.38 -1.42 -51.14
N ILE A 258 5.57 -2.44 -51.99
CA ILE A 258 6.65 -2.44 -52.97
C ILE A 258 6.31 -1.43 -54.06
N LEU A 259 7.06 -0.33 -54.16
CA LEU A 259 6.86 0.60 -55.27
C LEU A 259 7.35 -0.01 -56.60
N GLN A 260 8.45 -0.76 -56.57
CA GLN A 260 9.00 -1.44 -57.74
C GLN A 260 9.62 -2.80 -57.38
N ASP A 261 8.98 -3.88 -57.83
CA ASP A 261 9.51 -5.23 -57.65
C ASP A 261 10.65 -5.53 -58.65
N LYS A 262 11.66 -6.27 -58.18
CA LYS A 262 12.88 -6.59 -58.97
C LYS A 262 12.62 -7.62 -60.08
N GLU A 263 11.62 -8.48 -59.92
CA GLU A 263 11.35 -9.61 -60.81
C GLU A 263 10.00 -9.46 -61.55
N LYS A 264 9.02 -8.81 -60.93
CA LYS A 264 7.64 -8.72 -61.43
C LYS A 264 7.22 -7.28 -61.67
N ASN A 265 7.36 -6.86 -62.91
CA ASN A 265 6.97 -5.54 -63.39
C ASN A 265 5.54 -5.11 -63.04
N ASP A 266 4.59 -6.04 -62.93
CA ASP A 266 3.18 -5.72 -62.62
C ASP A 266 2.92 -5.39 -61.14
N ILE A 267 3.87 -5.68 -60.24
CA ILE A 267 3.74 -5.37 -58.82
C ILE A 267 4.31 -3.97 -58.56
N SER A 268 3.42 -3.05 -58.18
CA SER A 268 3.79 -1.71 -57.77
C SER A 268 2.67 -1.10 -56.95
N GLY A 269 3.01 -0.53 -55.81
CA GLY A 269 2.04 0.11 -54.94
C GLY A 269 2.67 1.05 -53.94
N PHE A 270 1.84 1.87 -53.31
CA PHE A 270 2.26 2.82 -52.29
C PHE A 270 1.10 3.19 -51.36
N ASN A 271 1.41 3.85 -50.26
CA ASN A 271 0.45 4.20 -49.23
C ASN A 271 0.24 5.72 -49.18
N ILE A 272 -1.00 6.13 -48.91
CA ILE A 272 -1.35 7.50 -48.56
C ILE A 272 -2.04 7.50 -47.19
N ILE A 273 -1.54 8.32 -46.27
CA ILE A 273 -2.21 8.61 -45.00
C ILE A 273 -2.58 10.10 -45.01
N ILE A 274 -3.86 10.40 -44.81
CA ILE A 274 -4.39 11.76 -44.76
C ILE A 274 -4.76 12.06 -43.31
N PHE A 275 -4.18 13.11 -42.74
CA PHE A 275 -4.57 13.66 -41.43
C PHE A 275 -5.33 14.95 -41.64
N ASN A 276 -6.42 15.11 -40.90
CA ASN A 276 -7.00 16.41 -40.61
C ASN A 276 -6.68 16.72 -39.15
N LEU A 277 -5.74 17.65 -38.94
CA LEU A 277 -5.23 17.97 -37.61
C LEU A 277 -6.22 18.80 -36.78
N GLU A 278 -7.11 19.55 -37.43
CA GLU A 278 -8.14 20.35 -36.73
C GLU A 278 -9.26 19.46 -36.21
N ASP A 279 -9.74 18.55 -37.05
CA ASP A 279 -10.81 17.63 -36.65
C ASP A 279 -10.26 16.41 -35.87
N GLU A 280 -8.95 16.26 -35.73
CA GLU A 280 -8.29 15.08 -35.18
C GLU A 280 -8.78 13.78 -35.82
N HIS A 281 -8.82 13.74 -37.16
CA HIS A 281 -9.23 12.56 -37.91
C HIS A 281 -8.17 12.16 -38.93
N TYR A 282 -8.12 10.88 -39.25
CA TYR A 282 -7.22 10.38 -40.28
C TYR A 282 -7.84 9.31 -41.14
N LYS A 283 -7.23 9.09 -42.30
CA LYS A 283 -7.68 8.14 -43.32
C LYS A 283 -6.48 7.51 -44.01
N PHE A 284 -6.54 6.20 -44.24
CA PHE A 284 -5.50 5.44 -44.94
C PHE A 284 -6.01 4.93 -46.28
N LYS A 285 -5.17 4.98 -47.31
CA LYS A 285 -5.38 4.38 -48.63
C LYS A 285 -4.12 3.65 -49.08
N ASN A 286 -4.29 2.44 -49.58
CA ASN A 286 -3.27 1.70 -50.30
C ASN A 286 -3.60 1.71 -51.80
N TYR A 287 -2.61 2.06 -52.62
CA TYR A 287 -2.71 2.08 -54.07
C TYR A 287 -1.90 0.93 -54.65
N GLU A 288 -2.49 0.20 -55.59
CA GLU A 288 -1.83 -0.85 -56.35
C GLU A 288 -1.98 -0.58 -57.86
N TRP A 289 -0.95 -0.91 -58.61
CA TRP A 289 -0.93 -0.80 -60.06
C TRP A 289 -1.89 -1.80 -60.67
N ASN A 290 -2.85 -1.30 -61.44
CA ASN A 290 -3.81 -2.10 -62.18
C ASN A 290 -3.76 -1.72 -63.66
N SER A 291 -2.81 -2.32 -64.38
CA SER A 291 -2.55 -2.21 -65.82
C SER A 291 -2.25 -0.81 -66.36
N ASN A 292 -3.13 0.17 -66.12
CA ASN A 292 -3.06 1.53 -66.65
C ASN A 292 -3.16 2.64 -65.59
N ILE A 293 -3.62 2.33 -64.37
CA ILE A 293 -3.79 3.30 -63.26
C ILE A 293 -3.36 2.69 -61.93
N TYR A 294 -3.07 3.55 -60.95
CA TYR A 294 -3.05 3.14 -59.54
C TYR A 294 -4.46 3.18 -58.99
N SER A 295 -5.02 2.02 -58.68
CA SER A 295 -6.34 1.90 -58.05
C SER A 295 -6.20 1.66 -56.56
N VAL A 296 -7.13 2.20 -55.78
CA VAL A 296 -7.20 1.96 -54.34
C VAL A 296 -7.57 0.49 -54.11
N SER A 297 -6.63 -0.29 -53.56
CA SER A 297 -6.85 -1.70 -53.21
C SER A 297 -7.52 -1.82 -51.83
N ASN A 298 -7.11 -0.95 -50.89
CA ASN A 298 -7.64 -0.88 -49.54
C ASN A 298 -7.77 0.57 -49.08
N GLU A 299 -8.90 0.90 -48.44
CA GLU A 299 -9.17 2.24 -47.90
C GLU A 299 -9.91 2.13 -46.57
N THR A 300 -9.54 2.96 -45.60
CA THR A 300 -10.30 3.11 -44.37
C THR A 300 -11.32 4.24 -44.51
N THR A 301 -12.40 4.19 -43.73
CA THR A 301 -13.18 5.40 -43.46
C THR A 301 -12.31 6.41 -42.71
N TRP A 302 -12.75 7.67 -42.66
CA TRP A 302 -12.22 8.60 -41.67
C TRP A 302 -12.42 8.00 -40.27
N LYS A 303 -11.36 8.04 -39.48
CA LYS A 303 -11.35 7.58 -38.09
C LYS A 303 -10.80 8.68 -37.22
N GLU A 304 -11.34 8.80 -36.02
CA GLU A 304 -10.79 9.64 -34.97
C GLU A 304 -9.32 9.23 -34.74
N PHE A 305 -8.43 10.20 -34.85
CA PHE A 305 -7.03 10.07 -34.46
C PHE A 305 -6.96 10.26 -32.96
N ARG A 306 -6.46 9.25 -32.24
CA ARG A 306 -6.23 9.36 -30.81
C ARG A 306 -4.73 9.37 -30.57
N ARG A 307 -4.26 10.43 -29.94
CA ARG A 307 -2.86 10.54 -29.52
C ARG A 307 -2.50 9.37 -28.62
N ASN A 308 -1.24 8.99 -28.67
CA ASN A 308 -0.71 8.02 -27.75
C ASN A 308 -0.92 8.53 -26.32
N LYS A 309 -1.67 7.78 -25.50
CA LYS A 309 -2.03 8.17 -24.14
C LYS A 309 -0.84 8.42 -23.22
N LEU A 310 0.35 7.87 -23.48
CA LEU A 310 1.54 8.26 -22.73
C LEU A 310 1.99 9.67 -23.09
N ILE A 311 1.84 10.09 -24.34
CA ILE A 311 2.11 11.46 -24.80
C ILE A 311 1.06 12.43 -24.23
N GLU A 312 -0.23 12.05 -24.23
CA GLU A 312 -1.29 12.84 -23.56
C GLU A 312 -1.10 12.90 -22.03
N LYS A 313 -0.71 11.79 -21.39
CA LYS A 313 -0.41 11.72 -19.96
C LYS A 313 0.81 12.56 -19.57
N GLN A 314 1.68 12.90 -20.52
CA GLN A 314 2.95 13.56 -20.25
C GLN A 314 2.91 15.09 -20.28
N LYS A 315 1.73 15.72 -20.48
CA LYS A 315 1.65 17.18 -20.37
C LYS A 315 2.01 17.62 -18.95
N PHE A 316 1.28 17.17 -17.93
CA PHE A 316 1.58 17.46 -16.53
C PHE A 316 2.32 16.30 -15.86
N MET A 317 3.58 16.09 -16.24
CA MET A 317 4.45 15.16 -15.52
C MET A 317 4.87 15.74 -14.17
N LEU A 318 4.91 14.87 -13.16
CA LEU A 318 5.46 15.22 -11.86
C LEU A 318 6.98 15.37 -11.95
N ASN A 319 7.52 16.39 -11.30
CA ASN A 319 8.96 16.55 -11.13
C ASN A 319 9.54 15.39 -10.32
N GLU A 320 10.73 14.88 -10.69
CA GLU A 320 11.33 13.71 -10.03
C GLU A 320 11.53 13.90 -8.52
N LEU A 321 11.94 15.11 -8.10
CA LEU A 321 12.13 15.43 -6.68
C LEU A 321 10.83 15.30 -5.90
N PHE A 322 9.72 15.79 -6.48
CA PHE A 322 8.41 15.73 -5.86
C PHE A 322 7.83 14.30 -5.89
N LEU A 323 8.05 13.56 -6.98
CA LEU A 323 7.68 12.13 -7.04
C LEU A 323 8.40 11.31 -5.95
N ASN A 324 9.67 11.61 -5.68
CA ASN A 324 10.41 11.01 -4.57
C ASN A 324 9.82 11.41 -3.21
N GLU A 325 9.38 12.66 -3.04
CA GLU A 325 8.71 13.13 -1.81
C GLU A 325 7.37 12.41 -1.59
N LEU A 326 6.57 12.20 -2.64
CA LEU A 326 5.30 11.45 -2.55
C LEU A 326 5.51 9.98 -2.17
N ASN A 327 6.60 9.38 -2.65
CA ASN A 327 6.96 7.99 -2.35
C ASN A 327 7.73 7.83 -1.02
N ASP A 328 8.04 8.92 -0.32
CA ASP A 328 8.73 8.89 0.97
C ASP A 328 7.81 8.35 2.08
N THR A 329 8.34 7.41 2.87
CA THR A 329 7.63 6.70 3.94
C THR A 329 7.45 7.53 5.22
N GLY A 330 8.02 8.74 5.30
CA GLY A 330 8.00 9.62 6.47
C GLY A 330 8.95 9.22 7.60
N ALA A 331 9.56 8.04 7.52
CA ALA A 331 10.57 7.53 8.45
C ALA A 331 11.50 6.54 7.73
N GLN A 332 12.73 6.38 8.23
CA GLN A 332 13.68 5.39 7.72
C GLN A 332 13.32 3.99 8.22
N PHE A 333 12.56 3.24 7.42
CA PHE A 333 12.25 1.85 7.68
C PHE A 333 13.23 0.91 6.99
N TYR A 334 13.67 -0.12 7.70
CA TYR A 334 14.57 -1.15 7.18
C TYR A 334 13.83 -2.48 7.01
N HIS A 335 13.93 -3.09 5.82
CA HIS A 335 13.32 -4.39 5.53
C HIS A 335 14.36 -5.43 5.11
N PRO A 336 14.28 -6.70 5.58
CA PRO A 336 15.28 -7.73 5.25
C PRO A 336 15.35 -8.14 3.78
N HIS A 337 14.29 -7.88 3.01
CA HIS A 337 14.13 -8.35 1.62
C HIS A 337 14.01 -7.22 0.59
N LYS A 338 14.12 -5.96 1.02
CA LYS A 338 14.04 -4.80 0.11
C LYS A 338 14.88 -3.66 0.68
N ASP A 339 15.86 -3.21 -0.11
CA ASP A 339 16.85 -2.22 0.33
C ASP A 339 16.25 -0.83 0.58
N LYS A 340 15.31 -0.40 -0.28
CA LYS A 340 14.59 0.86 -0.15
C LYS A 340 13.09 0.59 -0.20
N LEU A 341 12.41 0.87 0.90
CA LEU A 341 10.95 0.87 0.96
C LEU A 341 10.40 2.16 0.35
N LEU A 342 9.37 2.01 -0.47
CA LEU A 342 8.54 3.10 -0.97
C LEU A 342 7.24 3.14 -0.15
N LEU A 343 6.58 4.30 -0.14
CA LEU A 343 5.32 4.45 0.58
C LEU A 343 4.27 3.41 0.15
N GLU A 344 4.16 3.14 -1.14
CA GLU A 344 3.22 2.16 -1.68
C GLU A 344 3.43 0.74 -1.14
N ASP A 345 4.67 0.37 -0.77
CA ASP A 345 4.99 -0.96 -0.24
C ASP A 345 4.36 -1.23 1.12
N ILE A 346 4.07 -0.18 1.90
CA ILE A 346 3.62 -0.30 3.29
C ILE A 346 2.29 0.42 3.56
N PHE A 347 1.81 1.25 2.63
CA PHE A 347 0.59 2.02 2.84
C PHE A 347 -0.66 1.15 2.90
N ILE A 348 -1.52 1.40 3.89
CA ILE A 348 -2.87 0.86 4.02
C ILE A 348 -3.81 2.04 4.26
N TYR A 349 -4.94 2.08 3.56
CA TYR A 349 -5.93 3.13 3.75
C TYR A 349 -6.52 3.08 5.17
N PRO A 350 -6.41 4.16 5.97
CA PRO A 350 -7.07 4.25 7.26
C PRO A 350 -8.59 4.37 7.11
N ASP A 351 -9.32 4.01 8.17
CA ASP A 351 -10.74 4.30 8.27
C ASP A 351 -10.93 5.76 8.71
N LEU A 352 -12.02 6.37 8.26
CA LEU A 352 -12.45 7.70 8.63
C LEU A 352 -13.78 7.66 9.37
N ARG A 353 -13.94 8.48 10.40
CA ARG A 353 -15.22 8.69 11.09
C ARG A 353 -15.86 9.97 10.56
N ILE A 354 -17.09 9.89 10.09
CA ILE A 354 -17.86 11.07 9.66
C ILE A 354 -18.32 11.84 10.90
N ILE A 355 -18.17 13.16 10.87
CA ILE A 355 -18.75 14.06 11.88
C ILE A 355 -19.88 14.86 11.25
N SER A 356 -21.12 14.50 11.58
CA SER A 356 -22.31 15.22 11.16
C SER A 356 -22.72 16.27 12.20
N HIS A 357 -23.31 17.37 11.73
CA HIS A 357 -23.86 18.45 12.58
C HIS A 357 -25.29 18.17 13.09
N ASP A 358 -25.95 17.10 12.63
CA ASP A 358 -27.32 16.76 13.03
C ASP A 358 -27.33 15.68 14.14
N ASP A 359 -27.61 16.11 15.37
CA ASP A 359 -27.65 15.33 16.63
C ASP A 359 -28.70 14.20 16.71
N SER A 360 -29.41 13.88 15.61
CA SER A 360 -30.60 13.00 15.68
C SER A 360 -30.39 11.54 15.25
N SER A 361 -29.23 11.20 14.70
CA SER A 361 -28.84 9.80 14.47
C SER A 361 -27.32 9.64 14.67
N LYS A 362 -26.91 9.35 15.90
CA LYS A 362 -25.52 9.02 16.29
C LYS A 362 -25.05 7.67 15.71
N GLU A 363 -25.25 7.42 14.42
CA GLU A 363 -24.50 6.37 13.75
C GLU A 363 -23.18 6.99 13.30
N HIS A 364 -22.09 6.75 14.04
CA HIS A 364 -20.74 7.07 13.60
C HIS A 364 -20.40 6.20 12.38
N ILE A 365 -20.85 6.61 11.19
CA ILE A 365 -20.60 5.87 9.96
C ILE A 365 -19.11 5.96 9.66
N LEU A 366 -18.47 4.79 9.66
CA LEU A 366 -17.10 4.64 9.21
C LEU A 366 -17.06 4.61 7.70
N PHE A 367 -16.20 5.47 7.18
CA PHE A 367 -15.98 5.66 5.77
C PHE A 367 -14.56 5.25 5.44
N LYS A 368 -14.35 4.43 4.41
CA LYS A 368 -13.00 4.06 4.02
C LYS A 368 -12.35 5.25 3.33
N SER A 369 -11.16 5.65 3.75
CA SER A 369 -10.47 6.78 3.12
C SER A 369 -10.20 6.60 1.62
N ARG A 370 -10.09 5.34 1.14
CA ARG A 370 -9.98 5.03 -0.30
C ARG A 370 -11.16 5.55 -1.12
N ASP A 371 -12.35 5.53 -0.52
CA ASP A 371 -13.59 5.80 -1.25
C ASP A 371 -13.86 7.31 -1.36
N ILE A 372 -13.05 8.16 -0.69
CA ILE A 372 -13.16 9.64 -0.72
C ILE A 372 -13.16 10.15 -2.16
N ILE A 373 -12.24 9.63 -2.98
CA ILE A 373 -12.05 10.09 -4.35
C ILE A 373 -13.22 9.64 -5.25
N SER A 374 -13.70 8.41 -5.04
CA SER A 374 -14.80 7.82 -5.83
C SER A 374 -16.18 8.40 -5.52
N ASN A 375 -16.36 9.01 -4.35
CA ASN A 375 -17.60 9.68 -3.96
C ASN A 375 -17.62 11.10 -4.53
N SER A 376 -17.95 11.22 -5.82
CA SER A 376 -17.94 12.45 -6.63
C SER A 376 -18.80 13.62 -6.13
N ASN A 377 -19.48 13.49 -4.99
CA ASN A 377 -20.33 14.54 -4.42
C ASN A 377 -19.61 15.39 -3.37
N ASP A 378 -18.46 14.94 -2.85
CA ASP A 378 -17.81 15.57 -1.70
C ASP A 378 -16.68 16.50 -2.15
N LYS A 379 -17.04 17.76 -2.37
CA LYS A 379 -16.15 18.79 -2.95
C LYS A 379 -15.19 19.42 -1.95
N TYR A 380 -15.57 19.53 -0.69
CA TYR A 380 -14.78 20.22 0.34
C TYR A 380 -14.65 19.35 1.58
N LEU A 381 -13.40 18.97 1.88
CA LEU A 381 -13.10 17.98 2.91
C LEU A 381 -12.10 18.54 3.91
N ILE A 382 -12.38 18.32 5.20
CA ILE A 382 -11.42 18.52 6.28
C ILE A 382 -11.23 17.17 6.97
N ILE A 383 -9.99 16.69 6.98
CA ILE A 383 -9.59 15.45 7.64
C ILE A 383 -8.71 15.82 8.83
N THR A 384 -9.18 15.51 10.02
CA THR A 384 -8.47 15.76 11.28
C THR A 384 -7.93 14.49 11.88
N GLY A 385 -6.95 14.62 12.76
CA GLY A 385 -6.42 13.52 13.56
C GLY A 385 -5.21 14.00 14.36
N GLU A 386 -4.78 13.21 15.34
CA GLU A 386 -3.65 13.60 16.20
C GLU A 386 -2.31 13.57 15.45
N GLU A 387 -1.25 14.02 16.12
CA GLU A 387 0.12 13.90 15.61
C GLU A 387 0.48 12.42 15.34
N LYS A 388 1.22 12.16 14.26
CA LYS A 388 1.68 10.81 13.84
C LYS A 388 0.57 9.81 13.47
N SER A 389 -0.70 10.22 13.42
CA SER A 389 -1.83 9.39 12.99
C SER A 389 -1.79 8.98 11.51
N GLY A 390 -1.01 9.68 10.67
CA GLY A 390 -0.80 9.36 9.26
C GLY A 390 -1.42 10.34 8.27
N LYS A 391 -1.86 11.53 8.71
CA LYS A 391 -2.46 12.59 7.88
C LYS A 391 -1.65 12.90 6.61
N THR A 392 -0.39 13.32 6.75
CA THR A 392 0.51 13.62 5.62
C THR A 392 0.68 12.43 4.67
N THR A 393 0.78 11.22 5.21
CA THR A 393 0.92 10.00 4.40
C THR A 393 -0.34 9.72 3.59
N LEU A 394 -1.51 9.94 4.18
CA LEU A 394 -2.79 9.86 3.47
C LEU A 394 -2.91 10.95 2.40
N ALA A 395 -2.48 12.18 2.68
CA ALA A 395 -2.44 13.28 1.71
C ALA A 395 -1.61 12.93 0.47
N LYS A 396 -0.38 12.40 0.66
CA LYS A 396 0.49 11.93 -0.42
C LYS A 396 -0.16 10.81 -1.23
N LYS A 397 -0.84 9.86 -0.57
CA LYS A 397 -1.51 8.77 -1.29
C LYS A 397 -2.71 9.26 -2.09
N ILE A 398 -3.54 10.11 -1.51
CA ILE A 398 -4.68 10.74 -2.22
C ILE A 398 -4.18 11.54 -3.42
N TYR A 399 -3.08 12.27 -3.29
CA TYR A 399 -2.45 12.95 -4.42
C TYR A 399 -2.14 11.99 -5.57
N MET A 400 -1.47 10.87 -5.27
CA MET A 400 -1.09 9.87 -6.29
C MET A 400 -2.31 9.19 -6.93
N ASP A 401 -3.36 8.91 -6.14
CA ASP A 401 -4.59 8.31 -6.65
C ASP A 401 -5.33 9.28 -7.57
N LEU A 402 -5.48 10.54 -7.16
CA LEU A 402 -6.06 11.62 -7.97
C LEU A 402 -5.30 11.81 -9.28
N TYR A 403 -3.97 11.80 -9.22
CA TYR A 403 -3.11 11.87 -10.41
C TYR A 403 -3.34 10.67 -11.34
N SER A 404 -3.50 9.46 -10.79
CA SER A 404 -3.79 8.24 -11.57
C SER A 404 -5.16 8.27 -12.25
N GLU A 405 -6.13 8.98 -11.67
CA GLU A 405 -7.48 9.19 -12.22
C GLU A 405 -7.57 10.36 -13.23
N LYS A 406 -6.44 10.89 -13.68
CA LYS A 406 -6.33 11.99 -14.67
C LYS A 406 -6.80 13.36 -14.16
N THR A 407 -6.73 13.58 -12.85
CA THR A 407 -6.87 14.94 -12.27
C THR A 407 -5.49 15.56 -12.06
N ILE A 408 -5.45 16.87 -11.81
CA ILE A 408 -4.21 17.63 -11.60
C ILE A 408 -4.23 18.23 -10.18
N PRO A 409 -3.79 17.45 -9.17
CA PRO A 409 -3.72 17.92 -7.80
C PRO A 409 -2.52 18.86 -7.57
N ILE A 410 -2.69 19.87 -6.73
CA ILE A 410 -1.60 20.67 -6.15
C ILE A 410 -1.61 20.47 -4.64
N MET A 411 -0.46 20.15 -4.05
CA MET A 411 -0.29 20.01 -2.60
C MET A 411 0.44 21.21 -1.98
N ILE A 412 -0.02 21.74 -0.86
CA ILE A 412 0.62 22.87 -0.17
C ILE A 412 0.71 22.57 1.33
N ASP A 413 1.83 22.92 1.95
CA ASP A 413 1.98 22.87 3.41
C ASP A 413 1.49 24.18 4.05
N GLY A 414 0.63 24.08 5.06
CA GLY A 414 0.04 25.19 5.79
C GLY A 414 1.07 26.18 6.34
N LYS A 415 2.30 25.75 6.64
CA LYS A 415 3.39 26.64 7.11
C LYS A 415 3.77 27.73 6.10
N HIS A 416 3.48 27.52 4.82
CA HIS A 416 3.76 28.48 3.75
C HIS A 416 2.66 29.53 3.58
N ILE A 417 1.49 29.32 4.20
CA ILE A 417 0.36 30.25 4.15
C ILE A 417 0.51 31.26 5.29
N ASN A 418 0.80 32.51 4.93
CA ASN A 418 1.10 33.58 5.89
C ASN A 418 0.27 34.87 5.70
N THR A 419 -0.69 34.85 4.77
CA THR A 419 -1.46 36.04 4.38
C THR A 419 -2.81 35.63 3.80
N PRO A 420 -3.91 36.33 4.16
CA PRO A 420 -5.24 36.07 3.64
C PRO A 420 -5.53 36.89 2.37
N ARG A 421 -4.50 37.36 1.66
CA ARG A 421 -4.66 38.11 0.41
C ARG A 421 -4.68 37.16 -0.77
N GLU A 422 -5.65 37.36 -1.67
CA GLU A 422 -5.86 36.50 -2.83
C GLU A 422 -4.63 36.40 -3.74
N GLU A 423 -3.99 37.54 -4.06
CA GLU A 423 -2.78 37.58 -4.91
C GLU A 423 -1.62 36.77 -4.31
N ASP A 424 -1.38 36.92 -3.02
CA ASP A 424 -0.30 36.20 -2.33
C ASP A 424 -0.57 34.69 -2.28
N LEU A 425 -1.83 34.29 -2.06
CA LEU A 425 -2.22 32.88 -2.06
C LEU A 425 -2.03 32.24 -3.44
N LEU A 426 -2.39 32.96 -4.51
CA LEU A 426 -2.14 32.50 -5.89
C LEU A 426 -0.64 32.35 -6.18
N ASN A 427 0.20 33.25 -5.66
CA ASN A 427 1.65 33.12 -5.76
C ASN A 427 2.18 31.89 -5.01
N ILE A 428 1.60 31.55 -3.84
CA ILE A 428 1.96 30.33 -3.11
C ILE A 428 1.57 29.08 -3.91
N ILE A 429 0.37 29.08 -4.49
CA ILE A 429 -0.12 27.99 -5.35
C ILE A 429 0.77 27.82 -6.60
N GLN A 430 1.16 28.92 -7.24
CA GLN A 430 2.06 28.88 -8.39
C GLN A 430 3.42 28.30 -8.03
N ARG A 431 4.01 28.73 -6.92
CA ARG A 431 5.28 28.13 -6.44
C ARG A 431 5.14 26.65 -6.12
N ALA A 432 4.01 26.24 -5.56
CA ALA A 432 3.73 24.83 -5.31
C ALA A 432 3.61 24.06 -6.64
N PHE A 433 2.93 24.62 -7.64
CA PHE A 433 2.85 24.05 -8.98
C PHE A 433 4.25 23.92 -9.61
N ASP A 434 5.07 24.96 -9.58
CA ASP A 434 6.42 24.96 -10.17
C ASP A 434 7.34 23.91 -9.53
N ASN A 435 7.14 23.61 -8.25
CA ASN A 435 7.87 22.55 -7.55
C ASN A 435 7.36 21.14 -7.92
N GLN A 436 6.09 21.00 -8.27
CA GLN A 436 5.42 19.71 -8.49
C GLN A 436 5.38 19.30 -9.95
N TYR A 437 5.26 20.28 -10.85
CA TYR A 437 5.11 20.14 -12.29
C TYR A 437 6.06 21.10 -13.01
N CYS A 438 6.04 21.10 -14.35
CA CYS A 438 6.83 22.07 -15.10
C CYS A 438 6.20 23.47 -15.09
N GLN A 439 6.97 24.46 -14.65
CA GLN A 439 6.59 25.88 -14.56
C GLN A 439 5.97 26.47 -15.84
N GLU A 440 6.45 26.05 -17.02
CA GLU A 440 5.94 26.52 -18.32
C GLU A 440 4.44 26.23 -18.52
N LEU A 441 3.89 25.25 -17.82
CA LEU A 441 2.52 24.79 -17.97
C LEU A 441 1.54 25.44 -16.99
N TYR A 442 2.01 26.37 -16.15
CA TYR A 442 1.14 26.99 -15.15
C TYR A 442 -0.02 27.76 -15.79
N GLU A 443 0.27 28.50 -16.86
CA GLU A 443 -0.76 29.26 -17.60
C GLU A 443 -1.84 28.33 -18.20
N GLU A 444 -1.43 27.14 -18.63
CA GLU A 444 -2.37 26.14 -19.14
C GLU A 444 -3.16 25.48 -18.01
N TYR A 445 -2.50 25.21 -16.89
CA TYR A 445 -3.15 24.72 -15.67
C TYR A 445 -4.24 25.67 -15.19
N THR A 446 -4.04 26.99 -15.22
CA THR A 446 -5.09 27.93 -14.77
C THR A 446 -6.36 27.86 -15.64
N GLN A 447 -6.25 27.41 -16.89
CA GLN A 447 -7.33 27.38 -17.88
C GLN A 447 -8.06 26.03 -17.99
N ILE A 448 -7.56 24.95 -17.39
CA ILE A 448 -8.28 23.65 -17.41
C ILE A 448 -9.57 23.70 -16.58
N ASP A 449 -10.48 22.75 -16.85
CA ASP A 449 -11.72 22.57 -16.08
C ASP A 449 -11.42 22.45 -14.57
N ASN A 450 -12.07 23.29 -13.76
CA ASN A 450 -11.93 23.31 -12.30
C ASN A 450 -12.33 21.98 -11.65
N ASN A 451 -13.16 21.15 -12.27
CA ASN A 451 -13.48 19.83 -11.76
C ASN A 451 -12.29 18.86 -11.84
N LYS A 452 -11.29 19.14 -12.70
CA LYS A 452 -10.05 18.37 -12.80
C LYS A 452 -8.95 18.89 -11.87
N LYS A 453 -9.16 20.02 -11.19
CA LYS A 453 -8.20 20.62 -10.26
C LYS A 453 -8.56 20.21 -8.83
N PHE A 454 -7.56 19.74 -8.10
CA PHE A 454 -7.67 19.44 -6.67
C PHE A 454 -6.63 20.25 -5.91
N LEU A 455 -7.05 20.94 -4.85
CA LEU A 455 -6.11 21.56 -3.92
C LEU A 455 -6.05 20.73 -2.64
N ILE A 456 -4.86 20.26 -2.30
CA ILE A 456 -4.58 19.57 -1.05
C ILE A 456 -3.77 20.51 -0.16
N ILE A 457 -4.26 20.79 1.05
CA ILE A 457 -3.53 21.58 2.05
C ILE A 457 -3.21 20.66 3.22
N ASP A 458 -1.92 20.35 3.41
CA ASP A 458 -1.43 19.55 4.53
C ASP A 458 -0.99 20.44 5.70
N ASN A 459 -1.04 19.91 6.93
CA ASN A 459 -0.67 20.60 8.16
C ASN A 459 -1.28 22.01 8.32
N PHE A 460 -2.60 22.14 8.13
CA PHE A 460 -3.30 23.43 8.19
C PHE A 460 -3.23 24.11 9.57
N GLU A 461 -2.97 23.35 10.63
CA GLU A 461 -2.69 23.88 11.97
C GLU A 461 -1.46 24.81 12.00
N ASN A 462 -0.50 24.63 11.07
CA ASN A 462 0.73 25.42 10.98
C ASN A 462 0.54 26.79 10.30
N VAL A 463 -0.68 27.13 9.86
CA VAL A 463 -1.01 28.46 9.34
C VAL A 463 -0.86 29.48 10.48
N LYS A 464 0.10 30.41 10.32
CA LYS A 464 0.46 31.42 11.35
C LYS A 464 -0.55 32.58 11.42
N MET A 465 -1.84 32.26 11.53
CA MET A 465 -2.93 33.21 11.60
C MET A 465 -3.92 32.80 12.69
N ASN A 466 -4.65 33.78 13.22
CA ASN A 466 -5.77 33.51 14.12
C ASN A 466 -6.94 32.88 13.36
N ALA A 467 -7.95 32.40 14.10
CA ALA A 467 -9.12 31.73 13.52
C ALA A 467 -9.84 32.53 12.43
N LYS A 468 -9.95 33.87 12.57
CA LYS A 468 -10.52 34.75 11.54
C LYS A 468 -9.70 34.72 10.24
N GLY A 469 -8.37 34.74 10.35
CA GLY A 469 -7.47 34.60 9.22
C GLY A 469 -7.58 33.24 8.54
N LYS A 470 -7.61 32.15 9.32
CA LYS A 470 -7.81 30.79 8.80
C LYS A 470 -9.15 30.65 8.06
N ALA A 471 -10.23 31.19 8.61
CA ALA A 471 -11.54 31.22 7.96
C ALA A 471 -11.52 32.01 6.64
N ALA A 472 -10.79 33.13 6.57
CA ALA A 472 -10.61 33.89 5.34
C ALA A 472 -9.88 33.09 4.25
N ILE A 473 -8.86 32.31 4.62
CA ILE A 473 -8.15 31.40 3.69
C ILE A 473 -9.10 30.34 3.14
N ILE A 474 -9.88 29.67 4.00
CA ILE A 474 -10.84 28.64 3.59
C ILE A 474 -11.82 29.22 2.57
N ASN A 475 -12.41 30.38 2.86
CA ASN A 475 -13.34 31.05 1.97
C ASN A 475 -12.70 31.40 0.60
N LEU A 476 -11.44 31.85 0.59
CA LEU A 476 -10.73 32.19 -0.65
C LEU A 476 -10.44 30.96 -1.51
N VAL A 477 -9.98 29.88 -0.87
CA VAL A 477 -9.66 28.62 -1.54
C VAL A 477 -10.91 28.02 -2.18
N MET A 478 -12.02 27.94 -1.42
CA MET A 478 -13.30 27.40 -1.91
C MET A 478 -13.91 28.24 -3.04
N LYS A 479 -13.63 29.55 -3.08
CA LYS A 479 -14.06 30.42 -4.18
C LYS A 479 -13.32 30.11 -5.49
N LYS A 480 -12.10 29.56 -5.43
CA LYS A 480 -11.23 29.32 -6.60
C LYS A 480 -11.22 27.88 -7.06
N TYR A 481 -11.31 26.94 -6.13
CA TYR A 481 -11.20 25.51 -6.39
C TYR A 481 -12.51 24.81 -6.08
N ASN A 482 -12.98 23.97 -7.02
CA ASN A 482 -14.17 23.16 -6.82
C ASN A 482 -13.93 21.96 -5.92
N ASN A 483 -12.67 21.51 -5.80
CA ASN A 483 -12.29 20.36 -4.99
C ASN A 483 -11.12 20.72 -4.07
N VAL A 484 -11.35 20.64 -2.76
CA VAL A 484 -10.36 21.02 -1.73
C VAL A 484 -10.34 19.98 -0.62
N ILE A 485 -9.14 19.52 -0.28
CA ILE A 485 -8.91 18.57 0.82
C ILE A 485 -7.91 19.22 1.78
N MET A 486 -8.30 19.39 3.04
CA MET A 486 -7.46 19.98 4.07
C MET A 486 -7.19 18.97 5.17
N PHE A 487 -5.94 18.87 5.60
CA PHE A 487 -5.52 18.06 6.75
C PHE A 487 -5.14 18.98 7.90
N ALA A 488 -5.67 18.71 9.09
CA ALA A 488 -5.42 19.52 10.28
C ALA A 488 -5.27 18.65 11.54
N ASP A 489 -4.70 19.22 12.59
CA ASP A 489 -4.76 18.63 13.93
C ASP A 489 -6.18 18.66 14.53
N SER A 490 -6.48 17.73 15.44
CA SER A 490 -7.79 17.60 16.10
C SER A 490 -8.23 18.88 16.83
N SER A 491 -7.27 19.65 17.36
CA SER A 491 -7.51 20.93 18.03
C SER A 491 -8.19 21.99 17.15
N PHE A 492 -7.97 21.93 15.83
CA PHE A 492 -8.56 22.87 14.87
C PHE A 492 -10.09 22.83 14.83
N ARG A 493 -10.70 21.70 15.23
CA ARG A 493 -12.16 21.53 15.27
C ARG A 493 -12.84 22.46 16.24
N VAL A 494 -12.23 22.60 17.42
CA VAL A 494 -12.72 23.48 18.48
C VAL A 494 -12.65 24.93 17.99
N GLU A 495 -11.57 25.30 17.29
CA GLU A 495 -11.46 26.62 16.66
C GLU A 495 -12.58 26.87 15.61
N GLN A 496 -12.97 25.85 14.85
CA GLN A 496 -14.01 25.94 13.82
C GLN A 496 -15.42 26.09 14.42
N LEU A 497 -15.75 25.32 15.46
CA LEU A 497 -17.03 25.39 16.16
C LEU A 497 -17.26 26.75 16.82
N ILE A 498 -16.21 27.34 17.40
CA ILE A 498 -16.28 28.64 18.08
C ILE A 498 -16.47 29.81 17.09
N ASN A 499 -16.03 29.67 15.83
CA ASN A 499 -15.97 30.77 14.87
C ASN A 499 -16.91 30.62 13.66
N GLN A 500 -18.02 29.89 13.81
CA GLN A 500 -19.01 29.66 12.76
C GLN A 500 -19.56 30.96 12.13
N GLU A 501 -19.66 32.06 12.88
CA GLU A 501 -20.12 33.37 12.36
C GLU A 501 -19.21 33.96 11.25
N SER A 502 -17.95 33.50 11.16
CA SER A 502 -16.96 33.98 10.17
C SER A 502 -16.92 33.17 8.88
N LEU A 503 -17.67 32.06 8.81
CA LEU A 503 -17.70 31.15 7.67
C LEU A 503 -18.94 31.43 6.80
N ASN A 504 -18.75 31.52 5.48
CA ASN A 504 -19.86 31.82 4.53
C ASN A 504 -20.79 30.60 4.33
N SER A 505 -21.89 30.77 3.60
CA SER A 505 -22.86 29.70 3.29
C SER A 505 -22.25 28.44 2.65
N LEU A 506 -21.14 28.57 1.92
CA LEU A 506 -20.38 27.44 1.36
C LEU A 506 -19.78 26.53 2.44
N ALA A 507 -19.57 27.02 3.66
CA ALA A 507 -19.03 26.22 4.76
C ALA A 507 -19.97 25.09 5.23
N LEU A 508 -21.27 25.18 4.92
CA LEU A 508 -22.22 24.10 5.13
C LEU A 508 -21.98 22.89 4.21
N GLU A 509 -21.21 23.07 3.13
CA GLU A 509 -20.82 21.99 2.21
C GLU A 509 -19.54 21.26 2.66
N ILE A 510 -18.86 21.75 3.70
CA ILE A 510 -17.64 21.13 4.23
C ILE A 510 -18.01 19.87 5.00
N LYS A 511 -17.41 18.75 4.60
CA LYS A 511 -17.50 17.51 5.35
C LYS A 511 -16.27 17.31 6.22
N ASN A 512 -16.53 17.07 7.51
CA ASN A 512 -15.51 16.83 8.51
C ASN A 512 -15.36 15.33 8.76
N TYR A 513 -14.12 14.86 8.64
CA TYR A 513 -13.73 13.48 8.86
C TYR A 513 -12.66 13.41 9.95
N ASP A 514 -12.71 12.37 10.77
CA ASP A 514 -11.64 11.99 11.68
C ASP A 514 -10.87 10.80 11.17
N LEU A 515 -9.55 10.87 11.26
CA LEU A 515 -8.66 9.75 11.03
C LEU A 515 -8.71 8.80 12.23
N VAL A 516 -9.19 7.58 12.01
CA VAL A 516 -9.36 6.58 13.07
C VAL A 516 -8.11 5.71 13.19
N ASN A 517 -7.76 5.36 14.42
CA ASN A 517 -6.72 4.39 14.74
C ASN A 517 -6.97 3.05 14.02
N PHE A 518 -5.91 2.33 13.63
CA PHE A 518 -6.11 1.04 12.96
C PHE A 518 -6.78 0.05 13.91
N GLY A 519 -7.95 -0.49 13.53
CA GLY A 519 -8.56 -1.65 14.18
C GLY A 519 -7.77 -2.94 13.92
N HIS A 520 -8.18 -4.04 14.54
CA HIS A 520 -7.64 -5.39 14.35
C HIS A 520 -7.57 -5.78 12.88
N TYR A 521 -8.56 -5.42 12.06
CA TYR A 521 -8.54 -5.73 10.62
C TYR A 521 -7.40 -5.01 9.89
N LEU A 522 -7.30 -3.68 10.02
CA LEU A 522 -6.26 -2.90 9.32
C LEU A 522 -4.85 -3.21 9.85
N ARG A 523 -4.71 -3.52 11.15
CA ARG A 523 -3.46 -4.05 11.73
C ARG A 523 -3.04 -5.34 11.04
N SER A 524 -3.96 -6.30 10.88
CA SER A 524 -3.70 -7.56 10.19
C SER A 524 -3.27 -7.34 8.74
N GLU A 525 -3.97 -6.48 7.99
CA GLU A 525 -3.63 -6.20 6.59
C GLU A 525 -2.25 -5.53 6.46
N LEU A 526 -1.89 -4.62 7.38
CA LEU A 526 -0.54 -4.02 7.41
C LEU A 526 0.54 -5.06 7.68
N ILE A 527 0.31 -5.99 8.61
CA ILE A 527 1.24 -7.07 8.96
C ILE A 527 1.42 -8.04 7.78
N LYS A 528 0.34 -8.43 7.11
CA LYS A 528 0.39 -9.26 5.90
C LYS A 528 1.17 -8.56 4.80
N LYS A 529 0.88 -7.28 4.56
CA LYS A 529 1.57 -6.48 3.55
C LYS A 529 3.07 -6.44 3.85
N TRP A 530 3.47 -6.13 5.09
CA TRP A 530 4.87 -6.13 5.52
C TRP A 530 5.58 -7.47 5.24
N TYR A 531 4.99 -8.60 5.61
CA TYR A 531 5.64 -9.90 5.41
C TYR A 531 5.60 -10.45 3.99
N SER A 532 4.78 -9.87 3.12
CA SER A 532 4.74 -10.21 1.70
C SER A 532 5.89 -9.55 0.91
N ILE A 533 6.44 -8.43 1.40
CA ILE A 533 7.46 -7.63 0.70
C ILE A 533 8.68 -8.48 0.32
N GLY A 534 8.99 -8.52 -0.98
CA GLY A 534 10.14 -9.24 -1.55
C GLY A 534 9.99 -10.76 -1.51
N ARG A 535 8.80 -11.27 -1.20
CA ARG A 535 8.46 -12.70 -1.14
C ARG A 535 7.14 -13.02 -1.85
N GLU A 536 6.60 -12.09 -2.62
CA GLU A 536 5.27 -12.14 -3.25
C GLU A 536 5.08 -13.37 -4.13
N PHE A 537 6.17 -13.90 -4.70
CA PHE A 537 6.16 -15.08 -5.57
C PHE A 537 6.66 -16.38 -4.89
N ILE A 538 6.98 -16.34 -3.60
CA ILE A 538 7.65 -17.43 -2.88
C ILE A 538 6.83 -17.89 -1.66
N ILE A 539 6.28 -16.96 -0.88
CA ILE A 539 5.52 -17.31 0.32
C ILE A 539 4.14 -17.86 -0.07
N THR A 540 3.73 -18.97 0.54
CA THR A 540 2.37 -19.49 0.34
C THR A 540 1.35 -18.70 1.19
N ASP A 541 0.10 -18.65 0.74
CA ASP A 541 -0.96 -17.95 1.48
C ASP A 541 -1.14 -18.50 2.90
N ASP A 542 -1.06 -19.83 3.07
CA ASP A 542 -1.15 -20.47 4.39
C ASP A 542 0.01 -20.06 5.31
N GLU A 543 1.25 -20.05 4.79
CA GLU A 543 2.43 -19.64 5.57
C GLU A 543 2.36 -18.16 5.98
N LEU A 544 1.93 -17.30 5.07
CA LEU A 544 1.72 -15.87 5.35
C LEU A 544 0.64 -15.70 6.42
N GLU A 545 -0.47 -16.43 6.31
CA GLU A 545 -1.57 -16.36 7.26
C GLU A 545 -1.13 -16.78 8.66
N TYR A 546 -0.46 -17.93 8.82
CA TYR A 546 0.05 -18.39 10.10
C TYR A 546 1.04 -17.39 10.72
N LYS A 547 1.97 -16.87 9.93
CA LYS A 547 2.94 -15.88 10.41
C LYS A 547 2.25 -14.59 10.83
N SER A 548 1.23 -14.15 10.08
CA SER A 548 0.42 -12.98 10.44
C SER A 548 -0.30 -13.18 11.78
N ILE A 549 -0.91 -14.36 12.01
CA ILE A 549 -1.55 -14.69 13.31
C ILE A 549 -0.56 -14.55 14.47
N GLU A 550 0.62 -15.14 14.32
CA GLU A 550 1.64 -15.13 15.36
C GLU A 550 2.07 -13.69 15.70
N ILE A 551 2.34 -12.88 14.67
CA ILE A 551 2.84 -11.53 14.84
C ILE A 551 1.76 -10.56 15.30
N GLU A 552 0.52 -10.70 14.82
CA GLU A 552 -0.62 -9.91 15.31
C GLU A 552 -0.83 -10.04 16.82
N LYS A 553 -0.65 -11.25 17.37
CA LYS A 553 -0.73 -11.47 18.82
C LYS A 553 0.34 -10.66 19.55
N THR A 554 1.58 -10.65 19.05
CA THR A 554 2.66 -9.86 19.63
C THR A 554 2.41 -8.36 19.49
N VAL A 555 1.96 -7.90 18.32
CA VAL A 555 1.65 -6.48 18.05
C VAL A 555 0.50 -5.98 18.92
N ASN A 556 -0.62 -6.71 18.98
CA ASN A 556 -1.77 -6.31 19.81
C ASN A 556 -1.41 -6.28 21.30
N GLN A 557 -0.54 -7.18 21.76
CA GLN A 557 -0.02 -7.12 23.14
C GLN A 557 0.87 -5.89 23.38
N LEU A 558 1.70 -5.49 22.41
CA LEU A 558 2.55 -4.30 22.49
C LEU A 558 1.78 -2.98 22.33
N LEU A 559 0.65 -2.97 21.62
CA LEU A 559 -0.19 -1.77 21.59
C LEU A 559 -0.92 -1.59 22.93
N GLY A 560 -1.23 -2.69 23.62
CA GLY A 560 -1.98 -2.70 24.87
C GLY A 560 -3.40 -2.15 24.70
N ARG A 561 -4.22 -2.18 25.75
CA ARG A 561 -5.40 -1.30 25.79
C ARG A 561 -4.87 0.11 26.05
N ASN A 562 -4.89 0.97 25.02
CA ASN A 562 -4.60 2.41 25.08
C ASN A 562 -3.21 2.82 25.59
N LEU A 563 -2.21 1.92 25.56
CA LEU A 563 -0.82 2.25 25.91
C LEU A 563 -0.13 3.04 24.80
N LEU A 564 -0.21 2.49 23.59
CA LEU A 564 0.19 3.16 22.35
C LEU A 564 -1.05 3.28 21.46
N PRO A 565 -1.27 4.43 20.84
CA PRO A 565 -2.27 4.51 19.79
C PRO A 565 -1.86 3.55 18.67
N SER A 566 -2.83 2.86 18.07
CA SER A 566 -2.57 1.92 16.97
C SER A 566 -2.35 2.65 15.64
N TYR A 567 -1.44 3.64 15.66
CA TYR A 567 -0.98 4.36 14.47
C TYR A 567 -0.06 3.47 13.63
N PRO A 568 -0.08 3.61 12.30
CA PRO A 568 0.76 2.81 11.40
C PRO A 568 2.25 2.88 11.75
N ILE A 569 2.75 4.04 12.15
CA ILE A 569 4.16 4.25 12.52
C ILE A 569 4.61 3.33 13.66
N PHE A 570 3.81 3.18 14.72
CA PHE A 570 4.15 2.35 15.87
C PHE A 570 4.14 0.87 15.49
N ILE A 571 3.16 0.44 14.69
CA ILE A 571 3.06 -0.93 14.19
C ILE A 571 4.28 -1.26 13.31
N LEU A 572 4.65 -0.37 12.40
CA LEU A 572 5.81 -0.56 11.51
C LEU A 572 7.13 -0.63 12.28
N ILE A 573 7.32 0.21 13.31
CA ILE A 573 8.52 0.15 14.15
C ILE A 573 8.57 -1.19 14.89
N ILE A 574 7.46 -1.67 15.45
CA ILE A 574 7.39 -3.00 16.09
C ILE A 574 7.78 -4.09 15.08
N LEU A 575 7.21 -4.07 13.88
CA LEU A 575 7.49 -5.08 12.84
C LEU A 575 8.96 -5.09 12.40
N GLN A 576 9.55 -3.92 12.20
CA GLN A 576 10.97 -3.78 11.89
C GLN A 576 11.86 -4.37 12.99
N GLN A 577 11.55 -4.07 14.25
CA GLN A 577 12.34 -4.57 15.37
C GLN A 577 12.21 -6.08 15.55
N LEU A 578 11.03 -6.66 15.28
CA LEU A 578 10.84 -8.12 15.30
C LEU A 578 11.66 -8.83 14.21
N GLU A 579 11.90 -8.20 13.05
CA GLU A 579 12.74 -8.77 12.00
C GLU A 579 14.25 -8.54 12.25
N THR A 580 14.65 -7.36 12.73
CA THR A 580 16.06 -7.04 13.05
C THR A 580 16.61 -7.93 14.17
N ASN A 581 15.79 -8.23 15.19
CA ASN A 581 16.22 -9.00 16.37
C ASN A 581 16.37 -10.51 16.13
N LYS A 582 16.13 -11.03 14.92
CA LYS A 582 16.50 -12.41 14.58
C LYS A 582 18.02 -12.68 14.64
N LYS A 583 18.85 -11.63 14.58
CA LYS A 583 20.33 -11.74 14.57
C LYS A 583 20.98 -11.53 15.95
N ASN A 584 20.34 -10.86 16.91
CA ASN A 584 20.89 -10.60 18.25
C ASN A 584 20.13 -11.38 19.33
N ILE A 585 20.54 -12.62 19.57
CA ILE A 585 19.88 -13.59 20.46
C ILE A 585 20.10 -13.28 21.97
N GLN A 586 20.66 -12.13 22.35
CA GLN A 586 21.20 -11.94 23.71
C GLN A 586 20.57 -10.85 24.60
N SER A 587 19.56 -10.09 24.19
CA SER A 587 18.81 -9.22 25.13
C SER A 587 17.46 -9.85 25.51
N LEU A 588 17.39 -10.25 26.78
CA LEU A 588 16.20 -10.87 27.37
C LEU A 588 15.04 -9.87 27.45
N SER A 589 13.83 -10.37 27.15
CA SER A 589 12.51 -9.69 27.25
C SER A 589 12.25 -8.65 26.13
N SER A 590 11.48 -9.06 25.12
CA SER A 590 11.25 -8.29 23.88
C SER A 590 10.49 -6.98 24.06
N TYR A 591 9.68 -6.81 25.11
CA TYR A 591 8.75 -5.68 25.18
C TYR A 591 9.39 -4.44 25.83
N GLY A 592 9.99 -4.56 27.02
CA GLY A 592 10.67 -3.43 27.69
C GLY A 592 11.77 -2.80 26.84
N TYR A 593 12.49 -3.63 26.07
CA TYR A 593 13.46 -3.15 25.09
C TYR A 593 12.82 -2.40 23.91
N LEU A 594 11.67 -2.83 23.39
CA LEU A 594 10.99 -2.15 22.26
C LEU A 594 10.54 -0.75 22.63
N TYR A 595 9.86 -0.58 23.78
CA TYR A 595 9.47 0.74 24.26
C TYR A 595 10.70 1.58 24.64
N GLY A 596 11.71 0.98 25.27
CA GLY A 596 12.99 1.64 25.51
C GLY A 596 13.66 2.09 24.22
N SER A 597 13.61 1.31 23.14
CA SER A 597 14.15 1.70 21.83
C SER A 597 13.39 2.90 21.27
N LEU A 598 12.05 2.89 21.31
CA LEU A 598 11.22 4.03 20.86
C LEU A 598 11.55 5.33 21.60
N ILE A 599 11.74 5.24 22.92
CA ILE A 599 12.14 6.38 23.77
C ILE A 599 13.57 6.81 23.41
N THR A 600 14.48 5.86 23.24
CA THR A 600 15.89 6.14 22.88
C THR A 600 16.01 6.81 21.52
N ASP A 601 15.29 6.33 20.51
CA ASP A 601 15.26 6.91 19.17
C ASP A 601 14.74 8.36 19.21
N SER A 602 13.71 8.61 20.04
CA SER A 602 13.18 9.96 20.27
C SER A 602 14.21 10.90 20.89
N LEU A 603 15.07 10.40 21.79
CA LEU A 603 16.17 11.16 22.40
C LEU A 603 17.37 11.37 21.46
N LEU A 604 17.66 10.41 20.59
CA LEU A 604 18.73 10.49 19.60
C LEU A 604 18.49 11.56 18.55
N ASN A 605 17.22 11.86 18.23
CA ASN A 605 16.84 12.93 17.30
C ASN A 605 17.30 14.33 17.73
N ILE A 606 17.74 14.52 18.98
CA ILE A 606 18.30 15.79 19.49
C ILE A 606 19.85 15.78 19.52
N ASN A 607 20.51 14.83 18.84
CA ASN A 607 21.97 14.66 18.85
C ASN A 607 22.56 14.52 20.28
N SER A 608 21.84 13.84 21.17
CA SER A 608 22.28 13.60 22.54
C SER A 608 23.44 12.59 22.58
N SER A 609 24.49 12.86 23.37
CA SER A 609 25.55 11.86 23.60
C SER A 609 25.01 10.66 24.40
N PRO A 610 25.61 9.45 24.27
CA PRO A 610 25.17 8.27 25.02
C PRO A 610 25.09 8.50 26.54
N ASP A 611 26.05 9.24 27.11
CA ASP A 611 26.08 9.56 28.55
C ASP A 611 24.90 10.46 28.97
N LEU A 612 24.47 11.37 28.08
CA LEU A 612 23.31 12.22 28.32
C LEU A 612 22.02 11.41 28.29
N ILE A 613 21.93 10.39 27.43
CA ILE A 613 20.76 9.50 27.37
C ILE A 613 20.58 8.75 28.70
N ASP A 614 21.64 8.14 29.23
CA ASP A 614 21.58 7.44 30.52
C ASP A 614 21.13 8.37 31.67
N THR A 615 21.68 9.60 31.69
CA THR A 615 21.29 10.65 32.64
C THR A 615 19.81 10.98 32.53
N LEU A 616 19.30 11.20 31.30
CA LEU A 616 17.89 11.53 31.06
C LEU A 616 16.97 10.36 31.43
N TYR A 617 17.37 9.11 31.19
CA TYR A 617 16.63 7.91 31.59
C TYR A 617 16.46 7.84 33.11
N THR A 618 17.54 8.09 33.85
CA THR A 618 17.50 8.08 35.30
C THR A 618 16.64 9.23 35.83
N TYR A 619 16.80 10.43 35.26
CA TYR A 619 16.00 11.61 35.64
C TYR A 619 14.50 11.40 35.38
N MET A 620 14.10 10.88 34.21
CA MET A 620 12.71 10.56 33.90
C MET A 620 12.14 9.49 34.84
N SER A 621 12.95 8.51 35.27
CA SER A 621 12.51 7.50 36.25
C SER A 621 12.19 8.11 37.62
N VAL A 622 13.01 9.04 38.09
CA VAL A 622 12.78 9.78 39.35
C VAL A 622 11.53 10.65 39.23
N MET A 623 11.41 11.39 38.12
CA MET A 623 10.26 12.24 37.83
C MET A 623 8.93 11.46 37.78
N ALA A 624 8.91 10.34 37.05
CA ALA A 624 7.70 9.52 36.93
C ALA A 624 7.29 8.92 38.28
N TYR A 625 8.27 8.46 39.09
CA TYR A 625 7.98 7.95 40.42
C TYR A 625 7.50 9.05 41.38
N TYR A 626 8.04 10.28 41.29
CA TYR A 626 7.56 11.42 42.08
C TYR A 626 6.08 11.72 41.79
N LEU A 627 5.68 11.79 40.52
CA LEU A 627 4.27 11.96 40.15
C LEU A 627 3.38 10.85 40.71
N TYR A 628 3.84 9.60 40.63
CA TYR A 628 3.13 8.43 41.14
C TYR A 628 2.95 8.47 42.66
N GLU A 629 4.02 8.74 43.41
CA GLU A 629 4.01 8.77 44.88
C GLU A 629 3.14 9.91 45.43
N ASN A 630 3.10 11.05 44.72
CA ASN A 630 2.32 12.22 45.12
C ASN A 630 0.91 12.26 44.51
N ASN A 631 0.48 11.23 43.76
CA ASN A 631 -0.79 11.18 43.02
C ASN A 631 -1.05 12.45 42.17
N ARG A 632 -0.04 12.90 41.43
CA ARG A 632 -0.09 14.06 40.53
C ARG A 632 -0.19 13.60 39.08
N GLU A 633 -1.00 14.30 38.27
CA GLU A 633 -1.14 14.02 36.83
C GLU A 633 -0.15 14.80 35.96
N TYR A 634 0.26 15.99 36.42
CA TYR A 634 1.20 16.89 35.75
C TYR A 634 2.19 17.46 36.76
N LEU A 635 3.29 18.03 36.25
CA LEU A 635 4.26 18.80 37.02
C LEU A 635 4.01 20.30 36.82
N ASP A 636 3.99 21.05 37.91
CA ASP A 636 4.16 22.50 37.89
C ASP A 636 5.65 22.90 38.05
N GLU A 637 5.96 24.20 38.04
CA GLU A 637 7.34 24.68 38.19
C GLU A 637 7.98 24.26 39.52
N ASN A 638 7.20 24.20 40.61
CA ASN A 638 7.72 23.80 41.92
C ASN A 638 8.02 22.29 41.93
N ASP A 639 7.16 21.49 41.31
CA ASP A 639 7.39 20.05 41.18
C ASP A 639 8.66 19.77 40.36
N ILE A 640 8.90 20.50 39.26
CA ILE A 640 10.14 20.39 38.46
C ILE A 640 11.38 20.74 39.30
N HIS A 641 11.30 21.78 40.13
CA HIS A 641 12.37 22.17 41.03
C HIS A 641 12.67 21.06 42.05
N GLU A 642 11.64 20.53 42.72
CA GLU A 642 11.77 19.46 43.71
C GLU A 642 12.31 18.16 43.09
N VAL A 643 11.79 17.72 41.94
CA VAL A 643 12.32 16.53 41.22
C VAL A 643 13.80 16.70 40.88
N THR A 644 14.19 17.89 40.40
CA THR A 644 15.59 18.16 40.03
C THR A 644 16.51 18.20 41.24
N LYS A 645 16.03 18.75 42.35
CA LYS A 645 16.74 18.75 43.62
C LYS A 645 16.93 17.32 44.14
N ILE A 646 15.87 16.51 44.19
CA ILE A 646 15.92 15.10 44.59
C ILE A 646 16.95 14.34 43.75
N TYR A 647 16.93 14.53 42.43
CA TYR A 647 17.89 13.90 41.53
C TYR A 647 19.34 14.34 41.80
N ASN A 648 19.58 15.65 41.84
CA ASN A 648 20.92 16.22 42.01
C ASN A 648 21.54 15.81 43.35
N GLU A 649 20.77 15.80 44.44
CA GLU A 649 21.20 15.34 45.75
C GLU A 649 21.51 13.83 45.76
N LYS A 650 20.60 13.00 45.20
CA LYS A 650 20.75 11.53 45.21
C LYS A 650 21.94 11.06 44.39
N PHE A 651 22.22 11.69 43.24
CA PHE A 651 23.28 11.28 42.31
C PHE A 651 24.52 12.18 42.34
N THR A 652 24.56 13.20 43.21
CA THR A 652 25.66 14.18 43.30
C THR A 652 25.94 14.85 41.93
N MET A 653 24.89 15.35 41.30
CA MET A 653 24.90 15.97 39.97
C MET A 653 24.46 17.44 40.04
N SER A 654 24.65 18.18 38.94
CA SER A 654 24.22 19.58 38.82
C SER A 654 23.45 19.81 37.51
N LEU A 655 22.31 19.14 37.36
CA LEU A 655 21.41 19.34 36.23
C LEU A 655 20.64 20.65 36.35
N SER A 656 20.41 21.30 35.22
CA SER A 656 19.54 22.47 35.11
C SER A 656 18.12 22.01 34.73
N GLU A 657 17.15 22.37 35.58
CA GLU A 657 15.71 22.08 35.45
C GLU A 657 15.20 22.29 34.00
N TRP A 658 15.18 23.54 33.57
CA TRP A 658 14.61 23.92 32.28
C TRP A 658 15.41 23.42 31.08
N LYS A 659 16.73 23.17 31.23
CA LYS A 659 17.51 22.58 30.14
C LYS A 659 17.06 21.13 29.89
N VAL A 660 16.78 20.38 30.94
CA VAL A 660 16.31 18.99 30.83
C VAL A 660 14.88 18.96 30.28
N ILE A 661 13.96 19.74 30.84
CA ILE A 661 12.55 19.77 30.39
C ILE A 661 12.44 20.17 28.92
N ASN A 662 13.15 21.22 28.49
CA ASN A 662 13.14 21.65 27.09
C ASN A 662 13.71 20.59 26.13
N ASN A 663 14.69 19.80 26.56
CA ASN A 663 15.18 18.67 25.77
C ASN A 663 14.11 17.58 25.66
N LEU A 664 13.40 17.26 26.75
CA LEU A 664 12.34 16.24 26.72
C LEU A 664 11.13 16.66 25.86
N ILE A 665 10.76 17.95 25.86
CA ILE A 665 9.71 18.48 24.97
C ILE A 665 10.15 18.39 23.51
N LYS A 666 11.40 18.80 23.20
CA LYS A 666 11.96 18.67 21.84
C LYS A 666 12.04 17.22 21.36
N ALA A 667 12.19 16.26 22.27
CA ALA A 667 12.22 14.84 21.95
C ALA A 667 10.81 14.29 21.68
N GLY A 668 9.75 15.05 22.00
CA GLY A 668 8.38 14.55 21.99
C GLY A 668 8.09 13.54 23.10
N ILE A 669 8.84 13.59 24.20
CA ILE A 669 8.64 12.76 25.40
C ILE A 669 7.68 13.43 26.36
N MET A 670 7.80 14.74 26.51
CA MET A 670 6.93 15.58 27.34
C MET A 670 6.18 16.58 26.47
N GLU A 671 5.08 17.07 27.01
CA GLU A 671 4.26 18.12 26.41
C GLU A 671 3.85 19.12 27.50
N CYS A 672 3.55 20.35 27.08
CA CYS A 672 3.13 21.44 27.95
C CYS A 672 1.73 21.89 27.54
N SER A 673 0.81 21.94 28.50
CA SER A 673 -0.52 22.54 28.35
C SER A 673 -0.58 23.84 29.15
N ASN A 674 -1.34 24.81 28.63
CA ASN A 674 -1.63 26.09 29.30
C ASN A 674 -0.38 26.86 29.79
N ASP A 675 0.78 26.64 29.15
CA ASP A 675 2.10 27.20 29.51
C ASP A 675 2.59 26.92 30.96
N CYS A 676 1.89 26.09 31.74
CA CYS A 676 2.17 25.87 33.17
C CYS A 676 2.07 24.40 33.62
N GLU A 677 1.58 23.50 32.78
CA GLU A 677 1.32 22.10 33.13
C GLU A 677 2.15 21.17 32.24
N TYR A 678 3.09 20.45 32.82
CA TYR A 678 4.01 19.57 32.09
C TYR A 678 3.69 18.10 32.35
N TYR A 679 3.48 17.33 31.28
CA TYR A 679 3.12 15.90 31.38
C TYR A 679 3.94 15.05 30.40
N PHE A 680 4.01 13.75 30.68
CA PHE A 680 4.50 12.78 29.71
C PHE A 680 3.50 12.71 28.55
N LYS A 681 3.99 12.94 27.32
CA LYS A 681 3.15 12.98 26.12
C LYS A 681 2.31 11.72 25.92
N TYR A 682 2.88 10.56 26.28
CA TYR A 682 2.18 9.28 26.20
C TYR A 682 2.24 8.53 27.53
N LYS A 683 1.12 7.93 27.94
CA LYS A 683 0.97 7.15 29.17
C LYS A 683 2.00 6.02 29.30
N TYR A 684 2.36 5.35 28.20
CA TYR A 684 3.35 4.27 28.25
C TYR A 684 4.73 4.75 28.70
N ILE A 685 5.14 5.98 28.35
CA ILE A 685 6.44 6.55 28.76
C ILE A 685 6.44 6.70 30.27
N TYR A 686 5.37 7.28 30.81
CA TYR A 686 5.17 7.43 32.24
C TYR A 686 5.20 6.07 32.96
N TYR A 687 4.40 5.09 32.53
CA TYR A 687 4.36 3.77 33.17
C TYR A 687 5.68 3.00 33.04
N TYR A 688 6.37 3.12 31.90
CA TYR A 688 7.69 2.54 31.68
C TYR A 688 8.71 3.10 32.69
N PHE A 689 8.73 4.41 32.90
CA PHE A 689 9.68 5.04 33.81
C PHE A 689 9.36 4.80 35.29
N ILE A 690 8.09 4.67 35.69
CA ILE A 690 7.73 4.17 37.03
C ILE A 690 8.29 2.75 37.22
N ALA A 691 8.02 1.86 36.26
CA ALA A 691 8.50 0.49 36.32
C ALA A 691 10.03 0.39 36.34
N LYS A 692 10.72 1.27 35.61
CA LYS A 692 12.17 1.39 35.66
C LYS A 692 12.65 1.79 37.05
N TYR A 693 12.05 2.81 37.66
CA TYR A 693 12.39 3.22 39.03
C TYR A 693 12.18 2.08 40.03
N LEU A 694 11.04 1.39 39.97
CA LEU A 694 10.73 0.24 40.83
C LEU A 694 11.74 -0.91 40.63
N SER A 695 12.13 -1.19 39.38
CA SER A 695 13.10 -2.22 39.03
C SER A 695 14.50 -1.89 39.59
N ASP A 696 14.96 -0.66 39.37
CA ASP A 696 16.31 -0.21 39.74
C ASP A 696 16.45 -0.11 41.29
N ASN A 697 15.35 0.06 42.03
CA ASN A 697 15.32 0.17 43.49
C ASN A 697 14.66 -1.05 44.19
N ILE A 698 14.47 -2.17 43.50
CA ILE A 698 13.63 -3.29 43.97
C ILE A 698 14.05 -3.92 45.31
N GLU A 699 15.32 -3.77 45.72
CA GLU A 699 15.79 -4.36 46.97
C GLU A 699 15.32 -3.62 48.23
N GLN A 700 14.88 -2.37 48.10
CA GLN A 700 14.39 -1.55 49.21
C GLN A 700 13.04 -2.08 49.72
N LEU A 701 12.86 -2.13 51.04
CA LEU A 701 11.64 -2.66 51.67
C LEU A 701 10.39 -1.86 51.30
N GLU A 702 10.51 -0.55 51.21
CA GLU A 702 9.43 0.37 50.80
C GLU A 702 8.99 0.10 49.36
N ILE A 703 9.94 -0.09 48.44
CA ILE A 703 9.65 -0.43 47.05
C ILE A 703 8.98 -1.80 46.94
N LYS A 704 9.43 -2.81 47.71
CA LYS A 704 8.77 -4.12 47.78
C LYS A 704 7.32 -4.00 48.28
N PHE A 705 7.05 -3.12 49.25
CA PHE A 705 5.70 -2.82 49.72
C PHE A 705 4.84 -2.17 48.63
N ASN A 706 5.38 -1.17 47.91
CA ASN A 706 4.68 -0.50 46.81
C ASN A 706 4.37 -1.45 45.65
N ILE A 707 5.30 -2.34 45.29
CA ILE A 707 5.05 -3.42 44.32
C ILE A 707 3.91 -4.33 44.80
N GLY A 708 3.86 -4.67 46.09
CA GLY A 708 2.75 -5.42 46.69
C GLY A 708 1.39 -4.70 46.57
N ASN A 709 1.37 -3.37 46.71
CA ASN A 709 0.16 -2.57 46.51
C ASN A 709 -0.28 -2.55 45.04
N ILE A 710 0.67 -2.42 44.10
CA ILE A 710 0.38 -2.52 42.66
C ILE A 710 -0.20 -3.90 42.33
N CYS A 711 0.36 -4.98 42.87
CA CYS A 711 -0.19 -6.35 42.73
C CYS A 711 -1.62 -6.47 43.28
N ASN A 712 -1.99 -5.72 44.33
CA ASN A 712 -3.35 -5.75 44.86
C ASN A 712 -4.35 -5.00 43.96
N ASN A 713 -3.90 -4.04 43.15
CA ASN A 713 -4.75 -3.13 42.41
C ASN A 713 -4.60 -3.27 40.87
N LEU A 714 -4.29 -4.48 40.39
CA LEU A 714 -4.08 -4.80 38.96
C LEU A 714 -5.32 -4.63 38.07
N HIS A 715 -6.50 -4.39 38.63
CA HIS A 715 -7.69 -4.05 37.85
C HIS A 715 -7.60 -2.63 37.24
N SER A 716 -6.81 -1.74 37.86
CA SER A 716 -6.52 -0.41 37.32
C SER A 716 -5.57 -0.51 36.12
N GLU A 717 -5.86 0.24 35.06
CA GLU A 717 -5.04 0.34 33.85
C GLU A 717 -3.58 0.70 34.19
N GLN A 718 -3.38 1.75 35.00
CA GLN A 718 -2.05 2.22 35.41
C GLN A 718 -1.25 1.11 36.10
N ASN A 719 -1.83 0.44 37.11
CA ASN A 719 -1.13 -0.59 37.88
C ASN A 719 -0.84 -1.84 37.05
N SER A 720 -1.79 -2.27 36.19
CA SER A 720 -1.56 -3.38 35.26
C SER A 720 -0.40 -3.09 34.32
N ASN A 721 -0.35 -1.88 33.76
CA ASN A 721 0.68 -1.50 32.80
C ASN A 721 2.05 -1.30 33.47
N ILE A 722 2.12 -0.67 34.64
CA ILE A 722 3.36 -0.58 35.43
C ILE A 722 3.88 -1.98 35.75
N MET A 723 3.00 -2.89 36.21
CA MET A 723 3.40 -4.26 36.52
C MET A 723 3.92 -5.00 35.27
N MET A 724 3.25 -4.83 34.12
CA MET A 724 3.71 -5.38 32.85
C MET A 724 5.14 -4.89 32.53
N PHE A 725 5.39 -3.59 32.54
CA PHE A 725 6.74 -3.03 32.31
C PHE A 725 7.76 -3.51 33.34
N LEU A 726 7.38 -3.56 34.62
CA LEU A 726 8.26 -3.98 35.70
C LEU A 726 8.73 -5.43 35.50
N CYS A 727 7.82 -6.31 35.06
CA CYS A 727 8.15 -7.67 34.71
C CYS A 727 9.13 -7.74 33.53
N HIS A 728 9.12 -6.79 32.61
CA HIS A 728 10.08 -6.74 31.50
C HIS A 728 11.45 -6.19 31.87
N LEU A 729 11.51 -5.35 32.91
CA LEU A 729 12.73 -4.69 33.36
C LEU A 729 13.44 -5.48 34.47
N SER A 730 12.69 -6.28 35.24
CA SER A 730 13.22 -7.06 36.37
C SER A 730 12.99 -8.56 36.21
N LYS A 731 13.99 -9.36 36.60
CA LYS A 731 13.91 -10.83 36.69
C LYS A 731 13.66 -11.31 38.12
N SER A 732 13.33 -10.40 39.04
CA SER A 732 13.19 -10.75 40.45
C SER A 732 12.07 -11.75 40.67
N THR A 733 12.39 -12.90 41.27
CA THR A 733 11.42 -13.94 41.61
C THR A 733 10.41 -13.45 42.66
N PHE A 734 10.72 -12.37 43.39
CA PHE A 734 9.80 -11.72 44.32
C PHE A 734 8.49 -11.31 43.63
N ILE A 735 8.57 -10.65 42.47
CA ILE A 735 7.39 -10.16 41.74
C ILE A 735 6.47 -11.34 41.38
N ILE A 736 7.06 -12.41 40.85
CA ILE A 736 6.32 -13.62 40.44
C ILE A 736 5.65 -14.29 41.64
N ASN A 737 6.41 -14.47 42.73
CA ASN A 737 5.91 -15.10 43.94
C ASN A 737 4.80 -14.27 44.60
N GLU A 738 4.93 -12.94 44.60
CA GLU A 738 3.90 -12.05 45.12
C GLU A 738 2.62 -12.15 44.28
N LEU A 739 2.72 -12.12 42.94
CA LEU A 739 1.58 -12.33 42.05
C LEU A 739 0.91 -13.69 42.25
N ILE A 740 1.68 -14.77 42.39
CA ILE A 740 1.16 -16.11 42.70
C ILE A 740 0.42 -16.09 44.05
N ASN A 741 1.01 -15.52 45.10
CA ASN A 741 0.39 -15.46 46.42
C ASN A 741 -0.92 -14.68 46.39
N LYS A 742 -0.97 -13.56 45.67
CA LYS A 742 -2.20 -12.76 45.51
C LYS A 742 -3.25 -13.45 44.67
N SER A 743 -2.85 -14.13 43.59
CA SER A 743 -3.78 -14.89 42.75
C SER A 743 -4.51 -16.00 43.53
N LYS A 744 -3.82 -16.65 44.49
CA LYS A 744 -4.41 -17.66 45.39
C LYS A 744 -5.46 -17.09 46.35
N GLN A 745 -5.41 -15.79 46.64
CA GLN A 745 -6.41 -15.12 47.48
C GLN A 745 -7.67 -14.77 46.68
N LEU A 746 -7.58 -14.65 45.35
CA LEU A 746 -8.73 -14.40 44.49
C LEU A 746 -9.62 -15.64 44.36
N PHE A 747 -10.90 -15.44 44.65
CA PHE A 747 -11.92 -16.50 44.65
C PHE A 747 -11.53 -17.70 45.53
N LYS A 748 -10.82 -17.46 46.65
CA LYS A 748 -10.33 -18.51 47.57
C LYS A 748 -11.44 -19.42 48.12
N ASP A 749 -12.66 -18.91 48.19
CA ASP A 749 -13.83 -19.63 48.71
C ASP A 749 -14.40 -20.60 47.68
N TYR A 750 -14.00 -20.48 46.41
CA TYR A 750 -14.36 -21.38 45.33
C TYR A 750 -13.24 -22.38 45.05
N MET A 751 -13.58 -23.66 44.97
CA MET A 751 -12.68 -24.67 44.43
C MET A 751 -12.55 -24.51 42.91
N ALA A 752 -11.39 -24.85 42.36
CA ALA A 752 -11.17 -24.87 40.92
C ALA A 752 -12.19 -25.80 40.25
N TYR A 753 -12.87 -25.30 39.20
CA TYR A 753 -13.92 -26.03 38.52
C TYR A 753 -13.43 -27.38 37.97
N ASP A 754 -14.18 -28.43 38.26
CA ASP A 754 -13.91 -29.79 37.81
C ASP A 754 -14.86 -30.18 36.67
N PHE A 755 -14.32 -30.28 35.45
CA PHE A 755 -15.09 -30.75 34.31
C PHE A 755 -15.45 -32.23 34.38
N ASP A 756 -14.87 -33.02 35.31
CA ASP A 756 -15.33 -34.39 35.56
C ASP A 756 -16.58 -34.41 36.47
N ASN A 757 -16.81 -33.37 37.28
CA ASN A 757 -17.93 -33.26 38.23
C ASN A 757 -18.63 -31.90 38.14
N HIS A 758 -19.66 -31.81 37.29
CA HIS A 758 -20.36 -30.54 37.04
C HIS A 758 -21.29 -30.10 38.17
N VAL A 759 -21.54 -28.79 38.20
CA VAL A 759 -22.59 -28.18 39.03
C VAL A 759 -23.98 -28.75 38.70
N PRO A 760 -24.89 -28.85 39.70
CA PRO A 760 -26.17 -29.54 39.56
C PRO A 760 -27.01 -29.14 38.34
N PHE A 761 -27.18 -27.85 38.03
CA PHE A 761 -28.00 -27.45 36.89
C PHE A 761 -27.48 -27.95 35.54
N ILE A 762 -26.15 -28.01 35.34
CA ILE A 762 -25.57 -28.49 34.07
C ILE A 762 -25.99 -29.93 33.83
N ASN A 763 -25.90 -30.78 34.86
CA ASN A 763 -26.34 -32.17 34.79
C ASN A 763 -27.86 -32.29 34.52
N ARG A 764 -28.68 -31.36 35.02
CA ARG A 764 -30.13 -31.32 34.76
C ARG A 764 -30.47 -30.90 33.32
N MET A 765 -29.71 -29.95 32.76
CA MET A 765 -30.01 -29.31 31.47
C MET A 765 -29.44 -30.06 30.26
N TYR A 766 -28.25 -30.66 30.37
CA TYR A 766 -27.59 -31.34 29.25
C TYR A 766 -28.13 -32.75 29.01
N LYS A 767 -29.12 -32.87 28.11
CA LYS A 767 -29.63 -34.17 27.62
C LYS A 767 -29.17 -34.53 26.21
N LYS A 768 -28.81 -33.52 25.40
CA LYS A 768 -28.31 -33.67 24.03
C LYS A 768 -27.39 -32.51 23.70
N ILE A 769 -26.32 -32.77 22.94
CA ILE A 769 -25.41 -31.73 22.45
C ILE A 769 -26.08 -30.98 21.27
N PRO A 770 -26.08 -29.64 21.25
CA PRO A 770 -26.54 -28.86 20.11
C PRO A 770 -25.81 -29.26 18.83
N ASN A 771 -26.52 -29.28 17.69
CA ASN A 771 -25.91 -29.59 16.41
C ASN A 771 -24.95 -28.45 15.99
N LEU A 772 -23.64 -28.73 16.02
CA LEU A 772 -22.61 -27.83 15.49
C LEU A 772 -22.34 -28.15 14.02
N SER A 773 -22.29 -27.10 13.19
CA SER A 773 -21.91 -27.22 11.79
C SER A 773 -20.75 -26.31 11.45
N LEU A 774 -19.78 -26.84 10.70
CA LEU A 774 -18.69 -26.09 10.10
C LEU A 774 -18.95 -25.95 8.59
N THR A 775 -19.07 -24.72 8.11
CA THR A 775 -19.14 -24.41 6.68
C THR A 775 -17.75 -24.38 6.08
N ASP A 776 -17.59 -24.96 4.89
CA ASP A 776 -16.32 -24.96 4.18
C ASP A 776 -16.09 -23.66 3.41
N VAL A 777 -15.90 -22.59 4.18
CA VAL A 777 -15.43 -21.29 3.68
C VAL A 777 -13.93 -21.20 3.98
N GLU A 778 -13.21 -20.49 3.12
CA GLU A 778 -11.78 -20.23 3.29
C GLU A 778 -11.50 -19.57 4.66
N PRO A 779 -10.61 -20.14 5.50
CA PRO A 779 -10.34 -19.61 6.85
C PRO A 779 -9.90 -18.15 6.87
N SER A 780 -9.17 -17.70 5.83
CA SER A 780 -8.74 -16.32 5.65
C SER A 780 -9.94 -15.35 5.60
N GLN A 781 -11.00 -15.70 4.87
CA GLN A 781 -12.22 -14.89 4.75
C GLN A 781 -13.02 -14.85 6.06
N ASN A 782 -13.18 -16.01 6.71
CA ASN A 782 -13.83 -16.11 8.01
C ASN A 782 -13.14 -15.22 9.05
N ARG A 783 -11.80 -15.24 9.04
CA ARG A 783 -10.98 -14.44 9.94
C ARG A 783 -11.16 -12.94 9.70
N LYS A 784 -11.21 -12.49 8.43
CA LYS A 784 -11.52 -11.08 8.12
C LYS A 784 -12.85 -10.64 8.76
N GLY A 785 -13.87 -11.49 8.73
CA GLY A 785 -15.14 -11.23 9.42
C GLY A 785 -15.00 -11.13 10.94
N VAL A 786 -14.25 -12.06 11.57
CA VAL A 786 -14.00 -12.05 13.01
C VAL A 786 -13.24 -10.79 13.46
N LEU A 787 -12.23 -10.34 12.71
CA LEU A 787 -11.46 -9.14 13.05
C LEU A 787 -12.33 -7.88 12.97
N LYS A 788 -13.20 -7.77 11.95
CA LYS A 788 -14.15 -6.65 11.85
C LYS A 788 -15.18 -6.62 12.98
N GLN A 789 -15.67 -7.77 13.41
CA GLN A 789 -16.56 -7.85 14.58
C GLN A 789 -15.85 -7.40 15.86
N LYS A 790 -14.56 -7.70 16.01
CA LYS A 790 -13.78 -7.16 17.14
C LYS A 790 -13.67 -5.65 17.08
N ASP A 791 -13.44 -5.09 15.89
CA ASP A 791 -13.39 -3.65 15.69
C ASP A 791 -14.73 -2.98 16.04
N GLU A 792 -15.86 -3.60 15.68
CA GLU A 792 -17.20 -3.13 16.07
C GLU A 792 -17.41 -3.16 17.58
N ILE A 793 -17.05 -4.26 18.26
CA ILE A 793 -17.19 -4.40 19.72
C ILE A 793 -16.33 -3.38 20.47
N GLU A 794 -15.06 -3.21 20.09
CA GLU A 794 -14.17 -2.25 20.75
C GLU A 794 -14.70 -0.82 20.63
N ARG A 795 -15.25 -0.45 19.48
CA ARG A 795 -15.88 0.87 19.27
C ARG A 795 -17.09 1.08 20.16
N THR A 796 -17.97 0.08 20.27
CA THR A 796 -19.15 0.18 21.17
C THR A 796 -18.73 0.38 22.63
N ILE A 797 -17.62 -0.23 23.05
CA ILE A 797 -17.08 -0.05 24.40
C ILE A 797 -16.52 1.38 24.57
N GLU A 798 -15.72 1.85 23.60
CA GLU A 798 -15.17 3.22 23.62
C GLU A 798 -16.29 4.29 23.67
N GLU A 799 -17.36 4.11 22.89
CA GLU A 799 -18.54 4.99 22.90
C GLU A 799 -19.28 4.99 24.24
N GLN A 800 -19.36 3.84 24.91
CA GLN A 800 -19.99 3.73 26.24
C GLN A 800 -19.12 4.32 27.35
N ASP A 801 -17.80 4.15 27.27
CA ASP A 801 -16.85 4.73 28.23
C ASP A 801 -16.83 6.27 28.15
N GLU A 802 -17.09 6.87 26.97
CA GLU A 802 -17.23 8.32 26.81
C GLU A 802 -18.55 8.88 27.40
N GLU A 803 -19.63 8.09 27.45
CA GLU A 803 -20.94 8.51 27.98
C GLU A 803 -21.07 8.34 29.51
N GLN A 804 -20.26 7.49 30.16
CA GLN A 804 -20.39 7.12 31.58
C GLN A 804 -19.55 7.93 32.57
N PHE A 805 -19.41 9.24 32.37
CA PHE A 805 -18.80 10.13 33.37
C PHE A 805 -19.77 10.65 34.44
N TYR A 806 -20.85 9.93 34.80
CA TYR A 806 -21.65 10.22 36.01
C TYR A 806 -22.36 8.98 36.61
N ASP A 807 -22.09 8.79 37.90
CA ASP A 807 -22.86 8.16 38.99
C ASP A 807 -23.11 6.65 39.14
N ASP A 808 -23.01 6.30 40.43
CA ASP A 808 -23.54 5.19 41.24
C ASP A 808 -22.91 3.78 41.12
N ALA A 809 -21.96 3.53 42.04
CA ALA A 809 -21.46 2.20 42.37
C ALA A 809 -22.32 1.57 43.48
N ASP A 810 -23.23 0.68 43.08
CA ASP A 810 -23.85 -0.32 43.95
C ASP A 810 -22.97 -1.59 44.06
N ASN A 811 -23.25 -2.42 45.08
CA ASN A 811 -22.47 -3.62 45.46
C ASN A 811 -22.26 -4.68 44.34
N GLU A 812 -22.93 -4.60 43.19
CA GLU A 812 -22.69 -5.47 42.02
C GLU A 812 -21.32 -5.22 41.34
N VAL A 813 -20.68 -4.08 41.64
CA VAL A 813 -19.37 -3.68 41.09
C VAL A 813 -18.21 -4.53 41.64
N GLU A 814 -18.33 -5.10 42.85
CA GLU A 814 -17.21 -5.79 43.53
C GLU A 814 -16.81 -7.09 42.81
N ASP A 815 -17.77 -7.91 42.39
CA ASP A 815 -17.47 -9.17 41.70
C ASP A 815 -16.91 -8.96 40.30
N ILE A 816 -17.40 -7.96 39.56
CA ILE A 816 -16.87 -7.57 38.24
C ILE A 816 -15.42 -7.12 38.37
N LEU A 817 -15.11 -6.33 39.40
CA LEU A 817 -13.75 -5.87 39.69
C LEU A 817 -12.82 -7.03 40.06
N LEU A 818 -13.31 -8.02 40.83
CA LEU A 818 -12.57 -9.25 41.14
C LEU A 818 -12.32 -10.13 39.90
N ILE A 819 -13.29 -10.23 38.99
CA ILE A 819 -13.13 -10.94 37.70
C ILE A 819 -12.05 -10.26 36.86
N ASN A 820 -12.13 -8.94 36.70
CA ASN A 820 -11.13 -8.15 35.98
C ASN A 820 -9.74 -8.33 36.58
N LYS A 821 -9.62 -8.27 37.90
CA LYS A 821 -8.37 -8.52 38.63
C LYS A 821 -7.84 -9.93 38.37
N ALA A 822 -8.69 -10.96 38.36
CA ALA A 822 -8.27 -12.33 38.06
C ALA A 822 -7.75 -12.47 36.62
N PHE A 823 -8.47 -11.94 35.64
CA PHE A 823 -8.04 -11.98 34.23
C PHE A 823 -6.74 -11.20 33.99
N LYS A 824 -6.56 -10.03 34.62
CA LYS A 824 -5.29 -9.28 34.55
C LYS A 824 -4.15 -10.01 35.24
N THR A 825 -4.42 -10.70 36.34
CA THR A 825 -3.41 -11.52 37.03
C THR A 825 -2.95 -12.70 36.15
N ILE A 826 -3.88 -13.41 35.51
CA ILE A 826 -3.58 -14.50 34.56
C ILE A 826 -2.76 -13.98 33.38
N GLU A 827 -3.13 -12.81 32.84
CA GLU A 827 -2.46 -12.17 31.73
C GLU A 827 -1.01 -11.81 32.08
N ILE A 828 -0.78 -11.10 33.18
CA ILE A 828 0.55 -10.68 33.63
C ILE A 828 1.43 -11.89 33.96
N LEU A 829 0.93 -12.86 34.73
CA LEU A 829 1.66 -14.09 35.06
C LEU A 829 2.03 -14.88 33.79
N GLY A 830 1.09 -15.02 32.87
CA GLY A 830 1.32 -15.65 31.58
C GLY A 830 2.39 -14.94 30.75
N GLN A 831 2.41 -13.61 30.76
CA GLN A 831 3.43 -12.82 30.07
C GLN A 831 4.81 -13.02 30.68
N ILE A 832 4.95 -12.96 32.01
CA ILE A 832 6.22 -13.19 32.71
C ILE A 832 6.88 -14.49 32.26
N ILE A 833 6.15 -15.61 32.28
CA ILE A 833 6.71 -16.92 31.92
C ILE A 833 7.03 -17.05 30.43
N LYS A 834 6.32 -16.32 29.55
CA LYS A 834 6.61 -16.24 28.11
C LYS A 834 7.90 -15.49 27.79
N ASN A 835 8.18 -14.44 28.57
CA ASN A 835 9.31 -13.54 28.34
C ASN A 835 10.65 -14.12 28.80
N TYR A 836 10.61 -14.98 29.81
CA TYR A 836 11.81 -15.56 30.43
C TYR A 836 11.79 -17.10 30.47
N PRO A 837 11.56 -17.78 29.33
CA PRO A 837 11.43 -19.23 29.31
C PRO A 837 12.73 -19.93 29.71
N GLY A 838 13.88 -19.28 29.48
CA GLY A 838 15.22 -19.82 29.81
C GLY A 838 15.85 -19.30 31.10
N SER A 839 15.37 -18.18 31.66
CA SER A 839 15.99 -17.56 32.85
C SER A 839 15.20 -17.75 34.15
N ILE A 840 13.90 -18.06 34.07
CA ILE A 840 13.11 -18.46 35.25
C ILE A 840 13.30 -19.97 35.48
N GLN A 841 13.55 -20.35 36.74
CA GLN A 841 13.68 -21.75 37.15
C GLN A 841 12.41 -22.56 36.84
N GLY A 842 12.59 -23.85 36.50
CA GLY A 842 11.49 -24.74 36.12
C GLY A 842 10.34 -24.78 37.13
N VAL A 843 10.66 -24.85 38.42
CA VAL A 843 9.66 -24.89 39.52
C VAL A 843 8.78 -23.63 39.53
N ILE A 844 9.39 -22.45 39.40
CA ILE A 844 8.63 -21.18 39.40
C ILE A 844 7.75 -21.08 38.14
N LYS A 845 8.25 -21.52 36.97
CA LYS A 845 7.45 -21.57 35.74
C LYS A 845 6.26 -22.51 35.88
N PHE A 846 6.49 -23.68 36.49
CA PHE A 846 5.45 -24.66 36.78
C PHE A 846 4.38 -24.07 37.68
N ASP A 847 4.77 -23.47 38.81
CA ASP A 847 3.84 -22.88 39.77
C ASP A 847 3.04 -21.72 39.18
N ALA A 848 3.68 -20.83 38.42
CA ALA A 848 3.01 -19.73 37.74
C ALA A 848 2.00 -20.21 36.69
N ALA A 849 2.39 -21.16 35.83
CA ALA A 849 1.50 -21.70 34.79
C ALA A 849 0.33 -22.48 35.40
N LEU A 850 0.58 -23.30 36.43
CA LEU A 850 -0.45 -24.02 37.15
C LEU A 850 -1.43 -23.05 37.83
N GLU A 851 -0.92 -21.99 38.44
CA GLU A 851 -1.78 -21.01 39.11
C GLU A 851 -2.64 -20.24 38.12
N CYS A 852 -2.17 -19.92 36.90
CA CYS A 852 -3.02 -19.39 35.85
C CYS A 852 -4.20 -20.32 35.52
N TYR A 853 -3.95 -21.64 35.50
CA TYR A 853 -5.01 -22.63 35.23
C TYR A 853 -5.99 -22.67 36.40
N MET A 854 -5.47 -22.75 37.63
CA MET A 854 -6.28 -22.85 38.84
C MET A 854 -7.13 -21.60 39.06
N LEU A 855 -6.55 -20.40 38.91
CA LEU A 855 -7.27 -19.14 39.05
C LEU A 855 -8.42 -19.04 38.03
N GLY A 856 -8.16 -19.32 36.75
CA GLY A 856 -9.22 -19.29 35.75
C GLY A 856 -10.32 -20.32 36.03
N MET A 857 -9.96 -21.52 36.51
CA MET A 857 -10.95 -22.53 36.93
C MET A 857 -11.72 -22.12 38.19
N ARG A 858 -11.13 -21.38 39.14
CA ARG A 858 -11.86 -20.79 40.28
C ARG A 858 -12.84 -19.72 39.81
N THR A 859 -12.41 -18.86 38.87
CA THR A 859 -13.28 -17.85 38.25
C THR A 859 -14.46 -18.51 37.53
N LEU A 860 -14.24 -19.60 36.79
CA LEU A 860 -15.32 -20.35 36.15
C LEU A 860 -16.28 -20.95 37.18
N SER A 861 -15.75 -21.53 38.26
CA SER A 861 -16.54 -22.08 39.37
C SER A 861 -17.46 -21.01 39.97
N MET A 862 -16.93 -19.81 40.22
CA MET A 862 -17.73 -18.68 40.71
C MET A 862 -18.86 -18.32 39.74
N PHE A 863 -18.58 -18.16 38.43
CA PHE A 863 -19.61 -17.85 37.43
C PHE A 863 -20.71 -18.91 37.38
N LEU A 864 -20.33 -20.19 37.36
CA LEU A 864 -21.30 -21.28 37.23
C LEU A 864 -22.13 -21.48 38.50
N ASN A 865 -21.56 -21.27 39.69
CA ASN A 865 -22.33 -21.32 40.94
C ASN A 865 -23.33 -20.17 41.02
N LYS A 866 -22.95 -18.94 40.63
CA LYS A 866 -23.90 -17.82 40.55
C LYS A 866 -25.04 -18.08 39.57
N ILE A 867 -24.77 -18.73 38.44
CA ILE A 867 -25.82 -19.13 37.50
C ILE A 867 -26.72 -20.21 38.10
N ASP A 868 -26.17 -21.21 38.82
CA ASP A 868 -26.97 -22.25 39.50
C ASP A 868 -27.88 -21.66 40.58
N GLU A 869 -27.38 -20.69 41.36
CA GLU A 869 -28.14 -19.99 42.40
C GLU A 869 -29.32 -19.18 41.85
N ASN A 870 -29.16 -18.55 40.69
CA ASN A 870 -30.17 -17.66 40.08
C ASN A 870 -30.88 -18.29 38.86
N ILE A 871 -30.78 -19.61 38.68
CA ILE A 871 -31.19 -20.27 37.44
C ILE A 871 -32.69 -20.16 37.16
N GLU A 872 -33.52 -20.20 38.21
CA GLU A 872 -34.97 -20.13 38.09
C GLU A 872 -35.40 -18.71 37.65
N ASP A 873 -34.82 -17.68 38.27
CA ASP A 873 -35.06 -16.27 37.93
C ASP A 873 -34.61 -15.94 36.51
N ILE A 874 -33.43 -16.40 36.10
CA ILE A 874 -32.91 -16.21 34.73
C ILE A 874 -33.87 -16.84 33.71
N LEU A 875 -34.38 -18.04 33.99
CA LEU A 875 -35.32 -18.71 33.09
C LEU A 875 -36.66 -17.97 33.01
N GLU A 876 -37.16 -17.42 34.12
CA GLU A 876 -38.40 -16.64 34.14
C GLU A 876 -38.29 -15.37 33.29
N ILE A 877 -37.21 -14.59 33.49
CA ILE A 877 -36.93 -13.36 32.72
C ILE A 877 -36.82 -13.66 31.20
N LEU A 878 -36.07 -14.71 30.84
CA LEU A 878 -35.91 -15.11 29.43
C LEU A 878 -37.24 -15.58 28.83
N LEU A 879 -38.04 -16.34 29.59
CA LEU A 879 -39.35 -16.81 29.14
C LEU A 879 -40.28 -15.63 28.83
N ASP A 880 -40.30 -14.60 29.68
CA ASP A 880 -41.13 -13.42 29.48
C ASP A 880 -40.66 -12.60 28.28
N THR A 881 -39.35 -12.39 28.14
CA THR A 881 -38.75 -11.69 26.99
C THR A 881 -39.08 -12.38 25.65
N ILE A 882 -39.05 -13.72 25.59
CA ILE A 882 -39.34 -14.47 24.35
C ILE A 882 -40.85 -14.51 24.09
N LYS A 883 -41.71 -14.61 25.12
CA LYS A 883 -43.17 -14.54 24.95
C LYS A 883 -43.61 -13.22 24.34
N GLU A 884 -42.98 -12.11 24.73
CA GLU A 884 -43.24 -10.78 24.16
C GLU A 884 -42.88 -10.69 22.68
N LYS A 885 -41.82 -11.40 22.23
CA LYS A 885 -41.35 -11.36 20.83
C LYS A 885 -42.00 -12.38 19.88
N GLU A 886 -42.35 -13.59 20.35
CA GLU A 886 -42.74 -14.72 19.47
C GLU A 886 -44.11 -15.37 19.78
N GLY A 887 -44.84 -14.92 20.81
CA GLY A 887 -46.18 -15.43 21.15
C GLY A 887 -46.21 -16.71 22.01
N ASN A 888 -47.41 -17.08 22.49
CA ASN A 888 -47.66 -18.03 23.58
C ASN A 888 -47.56 -19.54 23.19
N ASN A 889 -46.37 -20.04 22.83
CA ASN A 889 -46.11 -21.50 22.75
C ASN A 889 -45.15 -21.98 23.86
N LYS A 890 -45.70 -22.18 25.06
CA LYS A 890 -44.96 -22.41 26.33
C LYS A 890 -43.87 -23.49 26.26
N LYS A 891 -44.10 -24.59 25.53
CA LYS A 891 -43.16 -25.73 25.48
C LYS A 891 -41.93 -25.44 24.60
N ILE A 892 -42.11 -24.71 23.49
CA ILE A 892 -41.01 -24.33 22.59
C ILE A 892 -40.17 -23.23 23.23
N THR A 893 -40.81 -22.28 23.93
CA THR A 893 -40.12 -21.19 24.64
C THR A 893 -39.19 -21.73 25.73
N GLU A 894 -39.64 -22.70 26.54
CA GLU A 894 -38.83 -23.28 27.63
C GLU A 894 -37.61 -24.06 27.12
N GLU A 895 -37.74 -24.80 26.01
CA GLU A 895 -36.60 -25.45 25.36
C GLU A 895 -35.60 -24.43 24.78
N LYS A 896 -36.07 -23.32 24.21
CA LYS A 896 -35.22 -22.23 23.73
C LYS A 896 -34.46 -21.53 24.87
N CYS A 897 -35.12 -21.24 26.00
CA CYS A 897 -34.47 -20.65 27.18
C CYS A 897 -33.37 -21.58 27.73
N LYS A 898 -33.65 -22.88 27.86
CA LYS A 898 -32.65 -23.87 28.28
C LYS A 898 -31.47 -23.92 27.31
N LEU A 899 -31.73 -23.94 26.00
CA LEU A 899 -30.67 -23.91 24.99
C LEU A 899 -29.82 -22.65 25.07
N PHE A 900 -30.45 -21.49 25.34
CA PHE A 900 -29.74 -20.22 25.51
C PHE A 900 -28.79 -20.27 26.72
N VAL A 901 -29.27 -20.69 27.90
CA VAL A 901 -28.43 -20.81 29.10
C VAL A 901 -27.32 -21.85 28.93
N MET A 902 -27.61 -22.98 28.28
CA MET A 902 -26.59 -23.97 27.91
C MET A 902 -25.51 -23.35 27.01
N THR A 903 -25.92 -22.59 26.00
CA THR A 903 -25.01 -21.93 25.07
C THR A 903 -24.18 -20.85 25.78
N LEU A 904 -24.81 -20.07 26.66
CA LEU A 904 -24.14 -19.03 27.46
C LEU A 904 -23.05 -19.65 28.36
N THR A 905 -23.38 -20.71 29.09
CA THR A 905 -22.43 -21.41 29.97
C THR A 905 -21.28 -22.06 29.20
N GLU A 906 -21.54 -22.59 27.99
CA GLU A 906 -20.50 -23.05 27.07
C GLU A 906 -19.57 -21.90 26.65
N TYR A 907 -20.11 -20.73 26.30
CA TYR A 907 -19.32 -19.57 25.89
C TYR A 907 -18.50 -18.97 27.04
N ILE A 908 -19.05 -18.90 28.26
CA ILE A 908 -18.30 -18.47 29.45
C ILE A 908 -17.14 -19.44 29.71
N SER A 909 -17.41 -20.74 29.70
CA SER A 909 -16.38 -21.78 29.88
C SER A 909 -15.28 -21.70 28.81
N LEU A 910 -15.70 -21.56 27.55
CA LEU A 910 -14.80 -21.40 26.41
C LEU A 910 -13.97 -20.11 26.53
N GLY A 911 -14.59 -19.00 26.94
CA GLY A 911 -13.93 -17.70 27.11
C GLY A 911 -12.83 -17.75 28.16
N ILE A 912 -13.09 -18.39 29.31
CA ILE A 912 -12.09 -18.55 30.37
C ILE A 912 -10.95 -19.47 29.93
N ILE A 913 -11.26 -20.62 29.31
CA ILE A 913 -10.24 -21.54 28.78
C ILE A 913 -9.36 -20.82 27.75
N LYS A 914 -9.97 -20.06 26.83
CA LYS A 914 -9.25 -19.26 25.84
C LYS A 914 -8.40 -18.17 26.48
N LYS A 915 -8.92 -17.44 27.47
CA LYS A 915 -8.15 -16.40 28.19
C LYS A 915 -6.90 -17.00 28.85
N ILE A 916 -7.00 -18.18 29.46
CA ILE A 916 -5.84 -18.90 30.01
C ILE A 916 -4.88 -19.27 28.87
N SER A 917 -5.37 -19.93 27.82
CA SER A 917 -4.50 -20.41 26.73
C SER A 917 -3.79 -19.27 26.00
N GLU A 918 -4.49 -18.17 25.71
CA GLU A 918 -3.92 -16.96 25.10
C GLU A 918 -2.89 -16.30 26.02
N SER A 919 -3.12 -16.29 27.33
CA SER A 919 -2.21 -15.67 28.31
C SER A 919 -0.93 -16.46 28.52
N VAL A 920 -0.99 -17.80 28.54
CA VAL A 920 0.19 -18.65 28.81
C VAL A 920 0.83 -19.21 27.55
N GLY A 921 0.07 -19.44 26.48
CA GLY A 921 0.46 -20.28 25.34
C GLY A 921 1.75 -19.84 24.64
N ASN A 922 2.77 -20.69 24.69
CA ASN A 922 4.06 -20.46 24.04
C ASN A 922 4.78 -21.78 23.78
N LYS A 923 5.29 -21.98 22.57
CA LYS A 923 6.03 -23.20 22.17
C LYS A 923 7.23 -23.50 23.08
N LYS A 924 7.86 -22.46 23.65
CA LYS A 924 9.03 -22.59 24.55
C LYS A 924 8.67 -23.14 25.94
N LEU A 925 7.38 -23.23 26.27
CA LEU A 925 6.86 -23.70 27.57
C LEU A 925 6.21 -25.10 27.51
N LEU A 926 6.28 -25.79 26.36
CA LEU A 926 5.66 -27.11 26.19
C LEU A 926 6.06 -28.13 27.27
N GLY A 927 7.34 -28.16 27.66
CA GLY A 927 7.81 -29.04 28.74
C GLY A 927 7.12 -28.77 30.09
N THR A 928 6.81 -27.50 30.39
CA THR A 928 6.06 -27.12 31.60
C THR A 928 4.63 -27.65 31.55
N TYR A 929 3.95 -27.53 30.40
CA TYR A 929 2.56 -27.99 30.26
C TYR A 929 2.46 -29.52 30.31
N GLU A 930 3.42 -30.22 29.70
CA GLU A 930 3.52 -31.68 29.80
C GLU A 930 3.71 -32.16 31.25
N GLU A 931 4.52 -31.45 32.04
CA GLU A 931 4.71 -31.74 33.46
C GLU A 931 3.42 -31.51 34.27
N ILE A 932 2.71 -30.41 34.00
CA ILE A 932 1.41 -30.11 34.63
C ILE A 932 0.41 -31.23 34.31
N PHE A 933 0.27 -31.60 33.03
CA PHE A 933 -0.66 -32.64 32.60
C PHE A 933 -0.32 -34.03 33.17
N LYS A 934 0.97 -34.37 33.29
CA LYS A 934 1.42 -35.62 33.93
C LYS A 934 1.05 -35.68 35.41
N LYS A 935 1.18 -34.55 36.13
CA LYS A 935 0.90 -34.48 37.58
C LYS A 935 -0.59 -34.38 37.89
N TYR A 936 -1.36 -33.71 37.02
CA TYR A 936 -2.78 -33.47 37.21
C TYR A 936 -3.54 -33.77 35.91
N SER A 937 -4.08 -34.98 35.80
CA SER A 937 -4.68 -35.54 34.57
C SER A 937 -6.22 -35.42 34.48
N ASN A 938 -6.80 -34.45 35.19
CA ASN A 938 -8.24 -34.21 35.16
C ASN A 938 -8.70 -33.56 33.84
N THR A 939 -10.01 -33.57 33.60
CA THR A 939 -10.57 -33.02 32.35
C THR A 939 -10.35 -31.51 32.23
N SER A 940 -10.40 -30.76 33.33
CA SER A 940 -10.17 -29.31 33.33
C SER A 940 -8.80 -28.94 32.77
N ILE A 941 -7.75 -29.56 33.29
CA ILE A 941 -6.37 -29.30 32.86
C ILE A 941 -6.15 -29.78 31.43
N GLY A 942 -6.73 -30.91 31.06
CA GLY A 942 -6.55 -31.39 29.71
C GLY A 942 -7.28 -30.57 28.63
N LEU A 943 -8.44 -29.98 28.94
CA LEU A 943 -9.08 -29.01 28.03
C LEU A 943 -8.22 -27.74 27.88
N VAL A 944 -7.64 -27.24 28.97
CA VAL A 944 -6.71 -26.10 28.94
C VAL A 944 -5.43 -26.43 28.18
N ASP A 945 -4.82 -27.59 28.42
CA ASP A 945 -3.62 -28.06 27.70
C ASP A 945 -3.88 -28.18 26.19
N LEU A 946 -5.02 -28.75 25.80
CA LEU A 946 -5.41 -28.80 24.39
C LEU A 946 -5.60 -27.40 23.80
N ALA A 947 -6.25 -26.49 24.52
CA ALA A 947 -6.41 -25.10 24.08
C ALA A 947 -5.06 -24.38 23.94
N VAL A 948 -4.13 -24.58 24.88
CA VAL A 948 -2.75 -24.07 24.82
C VAL A 948 -2.00 -24.62 23.61
N LYS A 949 -2.16 -25.92 23.29
CA LYS A 949 -1.56 -26.53 22.11
C LYS A 949 -2.15 -25.98 20.81
N LEU A 950 -3.48 -25.82 20.73
CA LEU A 950 -4.15 -25.17 19.59
C LEU A 950 -3.68 -23.72 19.41
N GLU A 951 -3.36 -23.05 20.50
CA GLU A 951 -2.93 -21.65 20.50
C GLU A 951 -1.47 -21.46 20.04
N CYS A 952 -0.57 -22.39 20.39
CA CYS A 952 0.85 -22.24 20.13
C CYS A 952 1.45 -23.21 19.09
N MET A 953 0.79 -24.28 18.67
CA MET A 953 1.32 -25.21 17.66
C MET A 953 0.95 -24.78 16.24
N THR A 954 1.84 -25.03 15.28
CA THR A 954 1.57 -24.82 13.84
C THR A 954 0.72 -25.95 13.26
N SER A 955 0.96 -27.19 13.70
CA SER A 955 0.17 -28.36 13.32
C SER A 955 -0.96 -28.58 14.31
N PHE A 956 -2.14 -28.95 13.81
CA PHE A 956 -3.28 -29.29 14.65
C PHE A 956 -2.97 -30.51 15.57
N PRO A 957 -3.19 -30.43 16.90
CA PRO A 957 -2.93 -31.50 17.88
C PRO A 957 -3.96 -32.64 17.80
N LYS A 958 -3.91 -33.40 16.70
CA LYS A 958 -4.94 -34.40 16.37
C LYS A 958 -5.01 -35.55 17.37
N LYS A 959 -3.87 -36.05 17.87
CA LYS A 959 -3.82 -37.20 18.77
C LYS A 959 -4.46 -36.86 20.11
N GLU A 960 -4.09 -35.72 20.68
CA GLU A 960 -4.61 -35.17 21.92
C GLU A 960 -6.11 -34.91 21.82
N THR A 961 -6.57 -34.35 20.69
CA THR A 961 -8.00 -34.14 20.41
C THR A 961 -8.78 -35.46 20.42
N PHE A 962 -8.22 -36.52 19.82
CA PHE A 962 -8.89 -37.83 19.75
C PHE A 962 -8.98 -38.48 21.14
N ILE A 963 -7.88 -38.44 21.91
CA ILE A 963 -7.84 -38.94 23.29
C ILE A 963 -8.89 -38.21 24.14
N MET A 964 -9.00 -36.89 23.99
CA MET A 964 -10.01 -36.10 24.68
C MET A 964 -11.43 -36.43 24.25
N ALA A 965 -11.68 -36.59 22.95
CA ALA A 965 -13.00 -36.99 22.45
C ALA A 965 -13.44 -38.33 23.05
N ASP A 966 -12.53 -39.31 23.11
CA ASP A 966 -12.82 -40.63 23.70
C ASP A 966 -13.06 -40.56 25.21
N LYS A 967 -12.31 -39.73 25.93
CA LYS A 967 -12.50 -39.50 27.37
C LYS A 967 -13.88 -38.88 27.68
N LEU A 968 -14.36 -37.99 26.81
CA LEU A 968 -15.54 -37.15 27.05
C LEU A 968 -16.84 -37.65 26.43
N ASP A 969 -16.85 -38.84 25.81
CA ASP A 969 -18.03 -39.38 25.12
C ASP A 969 -19.31 -39.42 25.99
N LYS A 970 -19.14 -39.63 27.31
CA LYS A 970 -20.24 -39.65 28.30
C LYS A 970 -20.46 -38.32 29.02
N ASN A 971 -19.60 -37.33 28.80
CA ASN A 971 -19.65 -36.01 29.45
C ASN A 971 -20.08 -34.96 28.41
N LEU A 972 -21.38 -34.76 28.28
CA LEU A 972 -21.96 -33.99 27.17
C LEU A 972 -21.57 -32.50 27.18
N PHE A 973 -21.49 -31.87 28.35
CA PHE A 973 -21.10 -30.46 28.47
C PHE A 973 -19.64 -30.25 28.08
N SER A 974 -18.73 -31.05 28.66
CA SER A 974 -17.30 -30.97 28.35
C SER A 974 -17.01 -31.34 26.89
N LEU A 975 -17.73 -32.32 26.33
CA LEU A 975 -17.64 -32.67 24.91
C LEU A 975 -18.12 -31.52 24.02
N SER A 976 -19.17 -30.80 24.41
CA SER A 976 -19.65 -29.62 23.67
C SER A 976 -18.58 -28.50 23.66
N ILE A 977 -17.93 -28.25 24.79
CA ILE A 977 -16.82 -27.29 24.89
C ILE A 977 -15.64 -27.71 24.00
N LEU A 978 -15.26 -29.00 24.03
CA LEU A 978 -14.24 -29.54 23.12
C LEU A 978 -14.60 -29.30 21.64
N LYS A 979 -15.86 -29.59 21.25
CA LYS A 979 -16.32 -29.36 19.87
C LYS A 979 -16.23 -27.88 19.50
N ARG A 980 -16.60 -26.96 20.38
CA ARG A 980 -16.50 -25.50 20.12
C ARG A 980 -15.06 -25.00 20.06
N LEU A 981 -14.17 -25.49 20.92
CA LEU A 981 -12.73 -25.19 20.86
C LEU A 981 -12.16 -25.57 19.49
N VAL A 982 -12.41 -26.81 19.06
CA VAL A 982 -11.92 -27.34 17.79
C VAL A 982 -12.56 -26.63 16.59
N THR A 983 -13.87 -26.43 16.61
CA THR A 983 -14.59 -25.74 15.53
C THR A 983 -14.11 -24.30 15.39
N GLY A 984 -13.95 -23.59 16.50
CA GLY A 984 -13.47 -22.21 16.50
C GLY A 984 -12.05 -22.09 15.94
N HIS A 985 -11.16 -23.05 16.22
CA HIS A 985 -9.83 -23.08 15.64
C HIS A 985 -9.87 -23.36 14.12
N LEU A 986 -10.59 -24.40 13.69
CA LEU A 986 -10.71 -24.76 12.26
C LEU A 986 -11.45 -23.71 11.42
N TYR A 987 -12.20 -22.81 12.05
CA TYR A 987 -12.92 -21.73 11.39
C TYR A 987 -11.98 -20.60 10.93
N VAL A 988 -10.91 -20.31 11.68
CA VAL A 988 -10.02 -19.15 11.45
C VAL A 988 -8.57 -19.50 11.15
N HIS A 989 -8.15 -20.75 11.38
CA HIS A 989 -6.80 -21.22 11.06
C HIS A 989 -6.81 -22.13 9.83
N PRO A 990 -5.79 -22.04 8.96
CA PRO A 990 -5.56 -23.04 7.94
C PRO A 990 -5.44 -24.43 8.57
N CYS A 991 -5.89 -25.47 7.86
CA CYS A 991 -5.73 -26.85 8.27
C CYS A 991 -5.91 -27.75 7.04
N ASP A 992 -5.07 -28.78 6.91
CA ASP A 992 -5.19 -29.70 5.78
C ASP A 992 -6.55 -30.40 5.78
N TYR A 993 -7.14 -30.52 4.57
CA TYR A 993 -8.49 -31.05 4.40
C TYR A 993 -8.67 -32.46 5.00
N SER A 994 -7.64 -33.32 4.90
CA SER A 994 -7.68 -34.68 5.45
C SER A 994 -7.79 -34.66 6.98
N THR A 995 -7.05 -33.79 7.65
CA THR A 995 -7.09 -33.63 9.11
C THR A 995 -8.43 -33.02 9.52
N LYS A 996 -8.89 -31.95 8.85
CA LYS A 996 -10.19 -31.31 9.09
C LYS A 996 -11.34 -32.33 9.02
N GLN A 997 -11.40 -33.13 7.96
CA GLN A 997 -12.43 -34.16 7.78
C GLN A 997 -12.38 -35.22 8.88
N LYS A 998 -11.21 -35.79 9.16
CA LYS A 998 -11.05 -36.84 10.21
C LYS A 998 -11.45 -36.35 11.60
N ILE A 999 -11.23 -35.08 11.91
CA ILE A 999 -11.61 -34.48 13.20
C ILE A 999 -13.11 -34.22 13.25
N CYS A 1000 -13.70 -33.65 12.21
CA CYS A 1000 -15.14 -33.44 12.13
C CYS A 1000 -15.92 -34.75 12.26
N ASP A 1001 -15.45 -35.81 11.59
CA ASP A 1001 -16.04 -37.15 11.69
C ASP A 1001 -15.94 -37.71 13.12
N LYS A 1002 -14.76 -37.61 13.76
CA LYS A 1002 -14.54 -38.10 15.13
C LYS A 1002 -15.42 -37.37 16.16
N LEU A 1003 -15.65 -36.07 15.96
CA LEU A 1003 -16.43 -35.23 16.88
C LEU A 1003 -17.90 -35.11 16.50
N ASN A 1004 -18.38 -35.80 15.46
CA ASN A 1004 -19.73 -35.64 14.92
C ASN A 1004 -20.11 -34.17 14.68
N ILE A 1005 -19.24 -33.42 13.99
CA ILE A 1005 -19.47 -32.03 13.57
C ILE A 1005 -19.92 -32.05 12.11
N SER A 1006 -21.07 -31.44 11.81
CA SER A 1006 -21.61 -31.41 10.44
C SER A 1006 -20.72 -30.55 9.54
N TYR A 1007 -20.04 -31.16 8.57
CA TYR A 1007 -19.21 -30.44 7.59
C TYR A 1007 -20.00 -30.18 6.29
N LYS A 1008 -20.31 -28.92 6.00
CA LYS A 1008 -21.07 -28.52 4.81
C LYS A 1008 -20.12 -27.94 3.75
N LYS A 1009 -19.94 -28.63 2.62
CA LYS A 1009 -19.21 -28.08 1.46
C LYS A 1009 -20.00 -26.93 0.84
N VAL A 1010 -19.34 -25.80 0.61
CA VAL A 1010 -19.88 -24.73 -0.23
C VAL A 1010 -19.68 -25.15 -1.68
N THR A 1011 -20.73 -25.67 -2.33
CA THR A 1011 -20.76 -25.75 -3.80
C THR A 1011 -20.87 -24.34 -4.35
N LEU A 1012 -19.82 -23.86 -5.03
CA LEU A 1012 -19.87 -22.69 -5.89
C LEU A 1012 -21.00 -22.89 -6.90
N VAL A 1013 -22.13 -22.24 -6.68
CA VAL A 1013 -23.16 -22.08 -7.71
C VAL A 1013 -22.65 -20.98 -8.63
N GLU A 1014 -22.17 -21.37 -9.82
CA GLU A 1014 -21.90 -20.45 -10.92
C GLU A 1014 -23.11 -19.53 -11.12
N GLY A 1015 -22.83 -18.24 -11.30
CA GLY A 1015 -23.82 -17.17 -11.28
C GLY A 1015 -24.99 -17.40 -12.21
N LYS A 1016 -26.19 -17.54 -11.62
CA LYS A 1016 -27.42 -17.12 -12.28
C LYS A 1016 -27.76 -15.72 -11.78
N THR A 1017 -27.55 -14.76 -12.68
CA THR A 1017 -28.12 -13.41 -12.69
C THR A 1017 -29.59 -13.48 -12.25
N ILE A 1018 -29.86 -13.05 -11.02
CA ILE A 1018 -31.22 -12.68 -10.61
C ILE A 1018 -31.40 -11.23 -11.07
N ASN A 1019 -31.93 -11.07 -12.28
CA ASN A 1019 -32.54 -9.80 -12.70
C ASN A 1019 -33.69 -9.51 -11.72
N ARG A 1020 -33.50 -8.51 -10.85
CA ARG A 1020 -34.60 -7.90 -10.11
C ARG A 1020 -35.30 -6.90 -11.02
N LYS A 1021 -36.55 -7.22 -11.37
CA LYS A 1021 -37.59 -6.20 -11.59
C LYS A 1021 -38.00 -5.61 -10.26
#